data_AF-A0A1Y4C9V3-F1
#
_entry.id   AF-A0A1Y4C9V3-F1
#
_cell.length_a   1.000
_cell.length_b   1.000
_cell.length_c   1.000
_cell.angle_alpha   90.00
_cell.angle_beta   90.00
_cell.angle_gamma   90.00
#
_symmetry.space_group_name_H-M   'P 1'
#
loop_
_entity.id
_entity.type
_entity.pdbx_description
1 polymer ?
#
loop_
_entity_poly.entity_id
_entity_poly.type
_entity_poly.pdbx_seq_one_letter_code
_entity_poly.pdbx_strand_id
1 'polypeptide(L)'
;MPQNQKQLPDQMLSKAISDEFARFFLDVLRQANQSRREDQACPAYIVVVSNRGLAMFFAYLNILRQCAHDPDTNRPAPWKSCTPKELQNLAEIFHDCVITGAAAWAMAYDVAQHYLETGIFPRLIVVDELPLHGRALNGFLYGLEKRLLHAEALYAEKVGTVAQSRAPIQNAFLGKLHIRVIHRLAGSSVLLPRYQKILNRDNPSSTELPLQAWRNYSIAYTQYASIYGAHLTGRFICFPAPEAQDHAAEAPGSSTFTRVCTQLQNIKQETWLYSYPSAAQPQIISAVRCQHGHREDGQTLYVVPHMILDHISWGSLLKLHNRLVQEAQAGGKHELAALLGRLDPVLADETNSDAPLLATWLSQTTDLVLSTWLLKQFLQEVKGISPEQIAAAYGDRIDLEPLVCNFRAFGPADQAKADILSALQELWDWEPAGTLGEYLAAYAANGQPISASWMDVPPPVGDAELTENSPMVQCLEDSLAKISLEAERNAYTLYGSGLFFSDAAMSNWGDAHSISTLLEKLYAQEDAYPAVRGHLNLYETAAILIQAMDLGLLNMDAVFGRQPCTDRMRYEDGPRELYTWLRAGEAALFLLPLRYRNLLTVLDEVQEKRREDLDGAAFDLIRFVDSLASRDPTAPIQIAHDLSMPAEQLRRSLCSAYELFVLGGQKFKEWECYLHDRRLPAKMQNEVGEADRGLRMYFLSAYRNP
;
A
#
# COMPACT_ATOMS: atom_id res chain seq x y z
N MET A 1 -31.68 3.80 1.44
CA MET A 1 -32.04 2.82 0.39
C MET A 1 -30.77 2.08 0.02
N PRO A 2 -30.69 0.75 0.10
CA PRO A 2 -29.51 0.03 -0.34
C PRO A 2 -29.43 0.18 -1.86
N GLN A 3 -28.37 0.83 -2.33
CA GLN A 3 -28.11 0.99 -3.76
C GLN A 3 -27.97 -0.39 -4.41
N ASN A 4 -28.42 -0.51 -5.67
CA ASN A 4 -28.13 -1.68 -6.48
C ASN A 4 -26.59 -1.73 -6.68
N GLN A 5 -25.93 -2.66 -5.98
CA GLN A 5 -24.47 -2.80 -5.91
C GLN A 5 -23.80 -2.93 -7.30
N LYS A 6 -24.57 -3.33 -8.34
CA LYS A 6 -24.12 -3.39 -9.75
C LYS A 6 -23.78 -2.02 -10.38
N GLN A 7 -24.26 -0.89 -9.84
CA GLN A 7 -24.04 0.44 -10.44
C GLN A 7 -22.85 1.20 -9.85
N LEU A 8 -22.33 0.77 -8.68
CA LEU A 8 -21.28 1.49 -7.94
C LEU A 8 -19.93 1.52 -8.68
N PRO A 9 -19.42 0.42 -9.26
CA PRO A 9 -18.18 0.41 -10.03
C PRO A 9 -18.23 1.32 -11.27
N ASP A 10 -19.34 1.26 -12.01
CA ASP A 10 -19.59 2.06 -13.22
C ASP A 10 -19.70 3.56 -12.91
N GLN A 11 -20.26 3.89 -11.73
CA GLN A 11 -20.38 5.26 -11.25
C GLN A 11 -19.02 5.88 -10.89
N MET A 12 -18.13 5.11 -10.28
CA MET A 12 -16.85 5.61 -9.75
C MET A 12 -15.82 5.88 -10.83
N LEU A 13 -15.59 4.89 -11.71
CA LEU A 13 -14.67 5.10 -12.82
C LEU A 13 -15.33 5.96 -13.90
N SER A 14 -16.66 5.99 -14.03
CA SER A 14 -17.32 6.38 -15.28
C SER A 14 -16.91 5.48 -16.45
N LYS A 15 -17.75 5.45 -17.48
CA LYS A 15 -17.47 4.64 -18.67
C LYS A 15 -16.13 5.00 -19.34
N ALA A 16 -15.77 6.29 -19.37
CA ALA A 16 -14.57 6.75 -20.07
C ALA A 16 -13.28 6.24 -19.41
N ILE A 17 -13.13 6.43 -18.09
CA ILE A 17 -11.93 5.98 -17.35
C ILE A 17 -11.88 4.45 -17.28
N SER A 18 -13.04 3.80 -17.16
CA SER A 18 -13.16 2.33 -17.18
C SER A 18 -12.70 1.75 -18.54
N ASP A 19 -13.24 2.25 -19.65
CA ASP A 19 -12.86 1.80 -21.00
C ASP A 19 -11.37 2.10 -21.30
N GLU A 20 -10.81 3.14 -20.71
CA GLU A 20 -9.39 3.47 -20.86
C GLU A 20 -8.48 2.50 -20.10
N PHE A 21 -8.83 2.19 -18.86
CA PHE A 21 -8.13 1.15 -18.11
C PHE A 21 -8.26 -0.22 -18.78
N ALA A 22 -9.46 -0.58 -19.25
CA ALA A 22 -9.72 -1.82 -19.98
C ALA A 22 -8.83 -1.96 -21.23
N ARG A 23 -8.63 -0.85 -21.97
CA ARG A 23 -7.71 -0.78 -23.11
C ARG A 23 -6.27 -1.04 -22.67
N PHE A 24 -5.81 -0.31 -21.66
CA PHE A 24 -4.45 -0.45 -21.14
C PHE A 24 -4.16 -1.88 -20.67
N PHE A 25 -5.04 -2.47 -19.86
CA PHE A 25 -4.92 -3.84 -19.37
C PHE A 25 -4.82 -4.87 -20.50
N LEU A 26 -5.70 -4.76 -21.51
CA LEU A 26 -5.70 -5.64 -22.68
C LEU A 26 -4.40 -5.51 -23.48
N ASP A 27 -3.91 -4.29 -23.65
CA ASP A 27 -2.69 -4.01 -24.41
C ASP A 27 -1.46 -4.60 -23.72
N VAL A 28 -1.36 -4.47 -22.39
CA VAL A 28 -0.31 -5.08 -21.58
C VAL A 28 -0.30 -6.61 -21.73
N LEU A 29 -1.45 -7.27 -21.59
CA LEU A 29 -1.52 -8.73 -21.69
C LEU A 29 -1.24 -9.24 -23.11
N ARG A 30 -1.67 -8.50 -24.14
CA ARG A 30 -1.35 -8.85 -25.53
C ARG A 30 0.14 -8.74 -25.82
N GLN A 31 0.81 -7.72 -25.29
CA GLN A 31 2.26 -7.57 -25.44
C GLN A 31 3.02 -8.65 -24.68
N ALA A 32 2.57 -9.02 -23.48
CA ALA A 32 3.12 -10.17 -22.75
C ALA A 32 2.95 -11.48 -23.54
N ASN A 33 1.77 -11.71 -24.14
CA ASN A 33 1.50 -12.86 -24.99
C ASN A 33 2.37 -12.91 -26.26
N GLN A 34 2.54 -11.77 -26.93
CA GLN A 34 3.41 -11.66 -28.09
C GLN A 34 4.85 -12.02 -27.71
N SER A 35 5.34 -11.46 -26.61
CA SER A 35 6.68 -11.70 -26.10
C SER A 35 6.89 -13.16 -25.67
N ARG A 36 5.84 -13.84 -25.17
CA ARG A 36 5.86 -15.29 -24.89
C ARG A 36 6.05 -16.13 -26.16
N ARG A 37 5.55 -15.68 -27.31
CA ARG A 37 5.57 -16.42 -28.58
C ARG A 37 6.83 -16.21 -29.41
N GLU A 38 7.46 -15.04 -29.28
CA GLU A 38 8.58 -14.63 -30.15
C GLU A 38 9.95 -15.18 -29.69
N ASP A 39 10.05 -15.78 -28.50
CA ASP A 39 11.20 -16.51 -27.92
C ASP A 39 12.57 -15.79 -27.96
N GLN A 40 12.64 -14.55 -28.45
CA GLN A 40 13.87 -13.78 -28.56
C GLN A 40 13.86 -12.61 -27.58
N ALA A 41 14.95 -12.54 -26.80
CA ALA A 41 15.34 -11.53 -25.83
C ALA A 41 14.58 -11.46 -24.49
N CYS A 42 13.31 -11.90 -24.37
CA CYS A 42 12.48 -11.83 -23.15
C CYS A 42 12.62 -10.49 -22.37
N PRO A 43 11.86 -9.47 -22.78
CA PRO A 43 11.81 -8.17 -22.09
C PRO A 43 11.44 -8.30 -20.60
N ALA A 44 12.04 -7.45 -19.77
CA ALA A 44 11.57 -7.18 -18.41
C ALA A 44 10.52 -6.07 -18.50
N TYR A 45 9.24 -6.42 -18.63
CA TYR A 45 8.16 -5.41 -18.66
C TYR A 45 7.77 -5.01 -17.25
N ILE A 46 7.98 -3.75 -16.90
CA ILE A 46 7.41 -3.14 -15.72
C ILE A 46 6.16 -2.38 -16.09
N VAL A 47 5.04 -2.78 -15.51
CA VAL A 47 3.76 -2.10 -15.65
C VAL A 47 3.52 -1.28 -14.40
N VAL A 48 3.34 0.02 -14.59
CA VAL A 48 3.04 0.98 -13.53
C VAL A 48 1.65 1.54 -13.80
N VAL A 49 0.74 1.31 -12.87
CA VAL A 49 -0.58 1.92 -12.88
C VAL A 49 -0.68 2.75 -11.62
N SER A 50 -1.37 3.88 -11.71
CA SER A 50 -1.56 4.77 -10.56
C SER A 50 -2.18 4.11 -9.31
N ASN A 51 -1.86 4.68 -8.14
CA ASN A 51 -1.90 4.42 -6.68
C ASN A 51 -2.27 3.01 -6.17
N ARG A 52 -2.91 2.18 -6.98
CA ARG A 52 -3.43 0.84 -6.68
C ARG A 52 -3.44 -0.02 -7.93
N GLY A 53 -2.33 0.04 -8.65
CA GLY A 53 -2.17 -0.62 -9.91
C GLY A 53 -2.47 -2.11 -9.87
N LEU A 54 -2.01 -2.77 -8.83
CA LEU A 54 -2.23 -4.19 -8.62
C LEU A 54 -3.72 -4.48 -8.35
N ALA A 55 -4.37 -3.75 -7.44
CA ALA A 55 -5.79 -3.94 -7.15
C ALA A 55 -6.67 -3.75 -8.40
N MET A 56 -6.39 -2.72 -9.19
CA MET A 56 -7.06 -2.49 -10.48
C MET A 56 -6.78 -3.62 -11.48
N PHE A 57 -5.54 -4.10 -11.58
CA PHE A 57 -5.16 -5.23 -12.45
C PHE A 57 -5.90 -6.52 -12.08
N PHE A 58 -5.96 -6.88 -10.80
CA PHE A 58 -6.68 -8.07 -10.34
C PHE A 58 -8.20 -7.90 -10.44
N ALA A 59 -8.73 -6.69 -10.26
CA ALA A 59 -10.14 -6.41 -10.53
C ALA A 59 -10.50 -6.71 -11.98
N TYR A 60 -9.68 -6.25 -12.91
CA TYR A 60 -9.89 -6.51 -14.34
C TYR A 60 -9.57 -7.95 -14.74
N LEU A 61 -8.67 -8.65 -14.03
CA LEU A 61 -8.51 -10.10 -14.18
C LEU A 61 -9.80 -10.85 -13.83
N ASN A 62 -10.46 -10.47 -12.75
CA ASN A 62 -11.73 -11.10 -12.36
C ASN A 62 -12.82 -10.87 -13.43
N ILE A 63 -12.93 -9.64 -13.93
CA ILE A 63 -13.85 -9.33 -15.04
C ILE A 63 -13.47 -10.15 -16.29
N LEU A 64 -12.17 -10.26 -16.60
CA LEU A 64 -11.67 -11.03 -17.74
C LEU A 64 -12.08 -12.50 -17.65
N ARG A 65 -11.90 -13.12 -16.48
CA ARG A 65 -12.28 -14.52 -16.24
C ARG A 65 -13.78 -14.75 -16.35
N GLN A 66 -14.58 -13.85 -15.78
CA GLN A 66 -16.04 -13.91 -15.91
C GLN A 66 -16.47 -13.85 -17.38
N CYS A 67 -15.92 -12.89 -18.14
CA CYS A 67 -16.19 -12.75 -19.58
C CYS A 67 -15.67 -13.94 -20.43
N ALA A 68 -14.64 -14.64 -19.96
CA ALA A 68 -14.10 -15.83 -20.62
C ALA A 68 -14.96 -17.08 -20.34
N HIS A 69 -15.53 -17.18 -19.14
CA HIS A 69 -16.35 -18.32 -18.73
C HIS A 69 -17.80 -18.21 -19.24
N ASP A 70 -18.38 -17.02 -19.22
CA ASP A 70 -19.75 -16.74 -19.66
C ASP A 70 -19.77 -15.79 -20.87
N PRO A 71 -20.10 -16.28 -22.08
CA PRO A 71 -20.20 -15.47 -23.29
C PRO A 71 -21.27 -14.37 -23.23
N ASP A 72 -22.31 -14.54 -22.40
CA ASP A 72 -23.46 -13.63 -22.31
C ASP A 72 -23.20 -12.47 -21.32
N THR A 73 -22.12 -12.55 -20.54
CA THR A 73 -21.68 -11.48 -19.65
C THR A 73 -21.31 -10.21 -20.44
N ASN A 74 -21.83 -9.06 -20.01
CA ASN A 74 -21.56 -7.77 -20.66
C ASN A 74 -20.07 -7.39 -20.54
N ARG A 75 -19.40 -7.26 -21.68
CA ARG A 75 -17.97 -6.96 -21.75
C ARG A 75 -17.68 -5.45 -21.77
N PRO A 76 -16.57 -5.00 -21.17
CA PRO A 76 -16.03 -3.66 -21.42
C PRO A 76 -15.95 -3.37 -22.92
N ALA A 77 -16.24 -2.13 -23.34
CA ALA A 77 -16.31 -1.81 -24.77
C ALA A 77 -15.06 -2.22 -25.57
N PRO A 78 -13.83 -2.06 -25.04
CA PRO A 78 -12.61 -2.48 -25.73
C PRO A 78 -12.45 -4.00 -25.92
N TRP A 79 -13.20 -4.81 -25.16
CA TRP A 79 -13.08 -6.27 -25.16
C TRP A 79 -14.17 -6.94 -25.99
N LYS A 80 -15.13 -6.18 -26.52
CA LYS A 80 -16.25 -6.72 -27.32
C LYS A 80 -15.78 -7.43 -28.60
N SER A 81 -14.65 -7.02 -29.15
CA SER A 81 -14.04 -7.66 -30.33
C SER A 81 -13.27 -8.94 -30.01
N CYS A 82 -12.98 -9.22 -28.73
CA CYS A 82 -12.17 -10.38 -28.33
C CYS A 82 -13.02 -11.66 -28.35
N THR A 83 -12.44 -12.77 -28.80
CA THR A 83 -13.11 -14.09 -28.73
C THR A 83 -13.01 -14.68 -27.31
N PRO A 84 -13.94 -15.54 -26.87
CA PRO A 84 -13.83 -16.22 -25.57
C PRO A 84 -12.49 -16.94 -25.38
N LYS A 85 -11.99 -17.60 -26.44
CA LYS A 85 -10.68 -18.26 -26.45
C LYS A 85 -9.51 -17.28 -26.27
N GLU A 86 -9.61 -16.09 -26.88
CA GLU A 86 -8.61 -15.04 -26.66
C GLU A 86 -8.62 -14.57 -25.21
N LEU A 87 -9.79 -14.34 -24.62
CA LEU A 87 -9.91 -13.92 -23.22
C LEU A 87 -9.35 -14.98 -22.26
N GLN A 88 -9.64 -16.26 -22.50
CA GLN A 88 -9.07 -17.37 -21.72
C GLN A 88 -7.54 -17.41 -21.81
N ASN A 89 -6.99 -17.29 -23.02
CA ASN A 89 -5.54 -17.20 -23.23
C ASN A 89 -4.93 -15.98 -22.52
N LEU A 90 -5.60 -14.82 -22.51
CA LEU A 90 -5.10 -13.64 -21.81
C LEU A 90 -5.13 -13.83 -20.27
N ALA A 91 -6.11 -14.54 -19.74
CA ALA A 91 -6.15 -14.88 -18.31
C ALA A 91 -5.00 -15.82 -17.93
N GLU A 92 -4.69 -16.81 -18.76
CA GLU A 92 -3.51 -17.67 -18.60
C GLU A 92 -2.21 -16.86 -18.68
N ILE A 93 -2.11 -15.90 -19.60
CA ILE A 93 -0.93 -15.03 -19.70
C ILE A 93 -0.74 -14.17 -18.44
N PHE A 94 -1.83 -13.65 -17.88
CA PHE A 94 -1.76 -12.92 -16.61
C PHE A 94 -1.11 -13.81 -15.53
N HIS A 95 -1.62 -15.03 -15.37
CA HIS A 95 -1.08 -16.01 -14.42
C HIS A 95 0.38 -16.35 -14.63
N ASP A 96 0.72 -16.62 -15.87
CA ASP A 96 2.05 -17.10 -16.22
C ASP A 96 3.10 -16.00 -16.13
N CYS A 97 2.70 -14.74 -16.31
CA CYS A 97 3.65 -13.65 -16.49
C CYS A 97 3.70 -12.67 -15.32
N VAL A 98 2.59 -12.38 -14.63
CA VAL A 98 2.55 -11.31 -13.61
C VAL A 98 3.33 -11.69 -12.36
N ILE A 99 4.29 -10.83 -11.98
CA ILE A 99 5.05 -10.87 -10.73
C ILE A 99 4.83 -9.56 -9.99
N THR A 100 4.55 -9.60 -8.69
CA THR A 100 4.39 -8.38 -7.87
C THR A 100 5.75 -7.76 -7.51
N GLY A 101 5.79 -6.46 -7.20
CA GLY A 101 7.05 -5.78 -6.85
C GLY A 101 7.79 -6.43 -5.67
N ALA A 102 7.08 -6.83 -4.63
CA ALA A 102 7.66 -7.50 -3.46
C ALA A 102 8.27 -8.87 -3.82
N ALA A 103 7.55 -9.64 -4.64
CA ALA A 103 8.02 -10.92 -5.15
C ALA A 103 9.25 -10.75 -6.05
N ALA A 104 9.29 -9.70 -6.89
CA ALA A 104 10.43 -9.41 -7.74
C ALA A 104 11.72 -9.14 -6.94
N TRP A 105 11.63 -8.43 -5.80
CA TRP A 105 12.78 -8.27 -4.90
C TRP A 105 13.19 -9.59 -4.22
N ALA A 106 12.22 -10.40 -3.78
CA ALA A 106 12.51 -11.67 -3.11
C ALA A 106 13.12 -12.72 -4.05
N MET A 107 12.75 -12.70 -5.34
CA MET A 107 13.28 -13.60 -6.37
C MET A 107 14.56 -13.10 -7.04
N ALA A 108 15.15 -11.97 -6.59
CA ALA A 108 16.27 -11.36 -7.30
C ALA A 108 17.46 -12.32 -7.49
N TYR A 109 17.72 -13.20 -6.52
CA TYR A 109 18.75 -14.22 -6.63
C TYR A 109 18.42 -15.25 -7.72
N ASP A 110 17.20 -15.81 -7.72
CA ASP A 110 16.79 -16.80 -8.72
C ASP A 110 16.72 -16.21 -10.14
N VAL A 111 16.30 -14.95 -10.26
CA VAL A 111 16.28 -14.22 -11.53
C VAL A 111 17.70 -14.07 -12.07
N ALA A 112 18.67 -13.72 -11.21
CA ALA A 112 20.05 -13.60 -11.61
C ALA A 112 20.65 -14.95 -12.02
N GLN A 113 20.44 -15.98 -11.20
CA GLN A 113 20.88 -17.34 -11.51
C GLN A 113 20.31 -17.81 -12.85
N HIS A 114 18.99 -17.69 -13.05
CA HIS A 114 18.37 -18.09 -14.29
C HIS A 114 18.91 -17.31 -15.49
N TYR A 115 19.07 -15.99 -15.35
CA TYR A 115 19.68 -15.18 -16.41
C TYR A 115 21.10 -15.63 -16.74
N LEU A 116 21.90 -16.06 -15.74
CA LEU A 116 23.26 -16.56 -15.94
C LEU A 116 23.31 -17.98 -16.52
N GLU A 117 22.25 -18.76 -16.36
CA GLU A 117 22.12 -20.13 -16.89
C GLU A 117 21.48 -20.17 -18.29
N THR A 118 20.44 -19.37 -18.55
CA THR A 118 19.64 -19.40 -19.80
C THR A 118 19.71 -18.15 -20.68
N GLY A 119 19.97 -16.97 -20.08
CA GLY A 119 20.11 -15.68 -20.80
C GLY A 119 18.81 -14.89 -20.81
N ILE A 120 17.83 -15.37 -20.04
CA ILE A 120 16.42 -14.98 -20.07
C ILE A 120 16.07 -14.30 -18.74
N PHE A 121 15.30 -13.21 -18.80
CA PHE A 121 14.73 -12.54 -17.62
C PHE A 121 13.23 -12.89 -17.45
N PRO A 122 12.64 -12.68 -16.26
CA PRO A 122 11.19 -12.75 -16.06
C PRO A 122 10.42 -11.84 -17.03
N ARG A 123 9.24 -12.31 -17.47
CA ARG A 123 8.52 -11.75 -18.63
C ARG A 123 7.63 -10.55 -18.32
N LEU A 124 7.08 -10.42 -17.11
CA LEU A 124 6.24 -9.28 -16.71
C LEU A 124 6.32 -9.05 -15.19
N ILE A 125 6.61 -7.83 -14.78
CA ILE A 125 6.61 -7.41 -13.38
C ILE A 125 5.55 -6.29 -13.27
N VAL A 126 4.50 -6.54 -12.51
CA VAL A 126 3.50 -5.52 -12.18
C VAL A 126 3.88 -4.95 -10.83
N VAL A 127 4.14 -3.64 -10.82
CA VAL A 127 4.58 -2.94 -9.62
C VAL A 127 3.46 -1.99 -9.23
N ASP A 128 3.09 -2.00 -7.95
CA ASP A 128 2.16 -0.99 -7.42
C ASP A 128 2.73 0.41 -7.61
N GLU A 129 1.86 1.40 -7.85
CA GLU A 129 2.32 2.77 -8.00
C GLU A 129 3.04 3.24 -6.77
N LEU A 130 3.89 4.19 -7.05
CA LEU A 130 4.73 4.87 -6.13
C LEU A 130 4.76 6.33 -6.64
N PRO A 131 4.32 7.28 -5.79
CA PRO A 131 3.52 8.49 -6.09
C PRO A 131 4.12 9.46 -7.11
N LEU A 132 3.33 10.50 -7.46
CA LEU A 132 3.70 11.77 -8.11
C LEU A 132 5.18 11.88 -8.53
N HIS A 133 5.36 11.97 -9.85
CA HIS A 133 6.64 12.04 -10.54
C HIS A 133 7.45 10.74 -10.62
N GLY A 134 7.00 9.61 -10.07
CA GLY A 134 7.67 8.30 -10.24
C GLY A 134 8.81 8.05 -9.25
N ARG A 135 8.84 8.78 -8.13
CA ARG A 135 9.90 8.69 -7.11
C ARG A 135 10.15 7.28 -6.62
N ALA A 136 9.09 6.55 -6.31
CA ALA A 136 9.29 5.25 -5.70
C ALA A 136 9.32 4.11 -6.76
N LEU A 137 8.90 4.35 -8.00
CA LEU A 137 9.37 3.55 -9.15
C LEU A 137 10.90 3.61 -9.26
N ASN A 138 11.50 4.79 -9.04
CA ASN A 138 12.96 4.95 -8.96
C ASN A 138 13.57 4.06 -7.87
N GLY A 139 12.98 4.08 -6.66
CA GLY A 139 13.37 3.25 -5.53
C GLY A 139 13.27 1.75 -5.81
N PHE A 140 12.17 1.31 -6.41
CA PHE A 140 11.95 -0.08 -6.80
C PHE A 140 13.00 -0.55 -7.82
N LEU A 141 13.14 0.18 -8.93
CA LEU A 141 14.04 -0.14 -10.02
C LEU A 141 15.50 -0.19 -9.56
N TYR A 142 15.94 0.84 -8.82
CA TYR A 142 17.29 0.88 -8.26
C TYR A 142 17.53 -0.24 -7.25
N GLY A 143 16.56 -0.51 -6.37
CA GLY A 143 16.63 -1.59 -5.40
C GLY A 143 16.70 -2.98 -6.04
N LEU A 144 16.01 -3.19 -7.16
CA LEU A 144 16.09 -4.43 -7.94
C LEU A 144 17.44 -4.55 -8.66
N GLU A 145 17.90 -3.48 -9.31
CA GLU A 145 19.21 -3.41 -9.98
C GLU A 145 20.35 -3.81 -9.04
N LYS A 146 20.35 -3.28 -7.80
CA LYS A 146 21.37 -3.61 -6.79
C LYS A 146 21.33 -5.06 -6.35
N ARG A 147 20.14 -5.64 -6.17
CA ARG A 147 20.00 -7.05 -5.79
C ARG A 147 20.45 -7.98 -6.90
N LEU A 148 20.11 -7.67 -8.16
CA LEU A 148 20.58 -8.43 -9.33
C LEU A 148 22.10 -8.40 -9.47
N LEU A 149 22.72 -7.22 -9.30
CA LEU A 149 24.18 -7.07 -9.31
C LEU A 149 24.85 -7.87 -8.19
N HIS A 150 24.32 -7.82 -6.97
CA HIS A 150 24.84 -8.58 -5.84
C HIS A 150 24.71 -10.09 -6.07
N ALA A 151 23.57 -10.54 -6.57
CA ALA A 151 23.34 -11.94 -6.89
C ALA A 151 24.26 -12.45 -8.03
N GLU A 152 24.54 -11.64 -9.05
CA GLU A 152 25.50 -11.97 -10.10
C GLU A 152 26.92 -12.17 -9.54
N ALA A 153 27.37 -11.26 -8.67
CA ALA A 153 28.67 -11.37 -8.03
C ALA A 153 28.77 -12.67 -7.19
N LEU A 154 27.77 -12.95 -6.37
CA LEU A 154 27.72 -14.15 -5.53
C LEU A 154 27.72 -15.44 -6.36
N TYR A 155 26.96 -15.48 -7.45
CA TYR A 155 26.91 -16.66 -8.33
C TYR A 155 28.22 -16.88 -9.09
N ALA A 156 28.85 -15.81 -9.58
CA ALA A 156 30.13 -15.88 -10.29
C ALA A 156 31.27 -16.41 -9.40
N GLU A 157 31.28 -16.07 -8.11
CA GLU A 157 32.23 -16.60 -7.14
C GLU A 157 32.06 -18.11 -6.91
N LYS A 158 30.81 -18.63 -6.92
CA LYS A 158 30.51 -20.06 -6.72
C LYS A 158 30.80 -20.95 -7.93
N VAL A 159 30.38 -20.51 -9.12
CA VAL A 159 30.36 -21.37 -10.32
C VAL A 159 31.60 -21.18 -11.21
N GLY A 160 32.42 -20.16 -10.95
CA GLY A 160 33.65 -19.88 -11.69
C GLY A 160 33.41 -19.26 -13.08
N THR A 161 34.47 -19.20 -13.90
CA THR A 161 34.56 -18.38 -15.13
C THR A 161 33.58 -18.73 -16.26
N VAL A 162 32.81 -19.82 -16.16
CA VAL A 162 31.79 -20.20 -17.18
C VAL A 162 30.64 -19.18 -17.24
N ALA A 163 30.33 -18.52 -16.12
CA ALA A 163 29.31 -17.47 -16.02
C ALA A 163 29.72 -16.14 -16.70
N GLN A 164 31.02 -15.91 -16.99
CA GLN A 164 31.54 -14.64 -17.52
C GLN A 164 31.31 -14.43 -19.02
N SER A 165 30.73 -15.40 -19.73
CA SER A 165 30.47 -15.30 -21.18
C SER A 165 29.28 -14.41 -21.53
N ARG A 166 28.54 -13.90 -20.54
CA ARG A 166 27.31 -13.12 -20.72
C ARG A 166 27.52 -11.64 -20.47
N ALA A 167 26.66 -10.83 -21.09
CA ALA A 167 26.64 -9.41 -20.80
C ALA A 167 26.32 -9.17 -19.32
N PRO A 168 26.99 -8.20 -18.66
CA PRO A 168 26.73 -7.88 -17.25
C PRO A 168 25.23 -7.71 -16.98
N ILE A 169 24.73 -8.31 -15.90
CA ILE A 169 23.29 -8.45 -15.65
C ILE A 169 22.56 -7.10 -15.66
N GLN A 170 23.19 -6.05 -15.12
CA GLN A 170 22.64 -4.70 -15.10
C GLN A 170 22.44 -4.15 -16.51
N ASN A 171 23.44 -4.30 -17.39
CA ASN A 171 23.34 -3.82 -18.77
C ASN A 171 22.27 -4.59 -19.55
N ALA A 172 22.20 -5.90 -19.33
CA ALA A 172 21.19 -6.75 -19.96
C ALA A 172 19.77 -6.42 -19.45
N PHE A 173 19.62 -6.20 -18.14
CA PHE A 173 18.37 -5.76 -17.52
C PHE A 173 17.92 -4.42 -18.10
N LEU A 174 18.78 -3.39 -18.09
CA LEU A 174 18.45 -2.07 -18.63
C LEU A 174 18.16 -2.09 -20.14
N GLY A 175 18.88 -2.93 -20.90
CA GLY A 175 18.65 -3.09 -22.34
C GLY A 175 17.31 -3.74 -22.68
N LYS A 176 16.80 -4.59 -21.77
CA LYS A 176 15.54 -5.34 -21.93
C LYS A 176 14.37 -4.77 -21.13
N LEU A 177 14.62 -3.77 -20.28
CA LEU A 177 13.61 -3.14 -19.44
C LEU A 177 12.66 -2.32 -20.31
N HIS A 178 11.36 -2.57 -20.14
CA HIS A 178 10.29 -1.73 -20.64
C HIS A 178 9.46 -1.16 -19.49
N ILE A 179 9.07 0.10 -19.56
CA ILE A 179 8.23 0.72 -18.54
C ILE A 179 6.94 1.18 -19.21
N ARG A 180 5.77 0.70 -18.75
CA ARG A 180 4.47 1.11 -19.29
C ARG A 180 3.62 1.75 -18.20
N VAL A 181 3.15 2.97 -18.48
CA VAL A 181 2.27 3.74 -17.60
C VAL A 181 0.93 3.96 -18.27
N ILE A 182 -0.17 3.85 -17.50
CA ILE A 182 -1.50 4.18 -18.02
C ILE A 182 -1.60 5.68 -18.32
N HIS A 183 -1.21 6.50 -17.35
CA HIS A 183 -1.18 7.95 -17.45
C HIS A 183 0.07 8.49 -16.75
N ARG A 184 0.69 9.50 -17.35
CA ARG A 184 1.78 10.25 -16.71
C ARG A 184 1.42 11.73 -16.60
N LEU A 185 1.90 12.37 -15.54
CA LEU A 185 1.80 13.81 -15.43
C LEU A 185 2.68 14.47 -16.49
N ALA A 186 2.09 15.35 -17.30
CA ALA A 186 2.82 16.07 -18.34
C ALA A 186 3.98 16.90 -17.76
N GLY A 187 5.18 16.74 -18.34
CA GLY A 187 6.35 17.57 -18.03
C GLY A 187 7.09 17.28 -16.71
N SER A 188 6.65 16.31 -15.91
CA SER A 188 7.17 16.15 -14.55
C SER A 188 7.45 14.69 -14.18
N SER A 189 8.69 14.25 -14.35
CA SER A 189 9.14 12.96 -13.84
C SER A 189 10.48 13.08 -13.15
N VAL A 190 10.54 12.36 -12.04
CA VAL A 190 11.54 12.37 -11.02
C VAL A 190 12.13 10.96 -11.01
N LEU A 191 12.82 10.62 -12.11
CA LEU A 191 13.44 9.32 -12.34
C LEU A 191 14.91 9.51 -12.64
N LEU A 192 15.72 8.50 -12.30
CA LEU A 192 17.11 8.46 -12.79
C LEU A 192 17.12 8.54 -14.33
N PRO A 193 18.09 9.26 -14.94
CA PRO A 193 18.10 9.52 -16.38
C PRO A 193 17.95 8.26 -17.25
N ARG A 194 18.50 7.12 -16.80
CA ARG A 194 18.38 5.82 -17.49
C ARG A 194 16.94 5.31 -17.54
N TYR A 195 16.19 5.43 -16.44
CA TYR A 195 14.79 5.01 -16.39
C TYR A 195 13.89 6.02 -17.10
N GLN A 196 14.19 7.32 -17.00
CA GLN A 196 13.47 8.36 -17.73
C GLN A 196 13.53 8.12 -19.24
N LYS A 197 14.71 7.78 -19.76
CA LYS A 197 14.91 7.48 -21.19
C LYS A 197 14.05 6.30 -21.63
N ILE A 198 13.97 5.26 -20.81
CA ILE A 198 13.14 4.07 -21.05
C ILE A 198 11.65 4.43 -21.01
N LEU A 199 11.21 5.14 -19.96
CA LEU A 199 9.83 5.61 -19.82
C LEU A 199 9.38 6.44 -21.04
N ASN A 200 10.22 7.35 -21.52
CA ASN A 200 9.94 8.18 -22.70
C ASN A 200 9.92 7.38 -24.01
N ARG A 201 10.76 6.35 -24.12
CA ARG A 201 10.79 5.45 -25.29
C ARG A 201 9.50 4.63 -25.39
N ASP A 202 9.04 4.11 -24.26
CA ASP A 202 7.95 3.12 -24.21
C ASP A 202 6.55 3.74 -24.14
N ASN A 203 6.43 5.03 -23.81
CA ASN A 203 5.15 5.71 -23.62
C ASN A 203 5.06 6.96 -24.49
N PRO A 204 4.13 7.01 -25.46
CA PRO A 204 3.94 8.17 -26.33
C PRO A 204 3.33 9.35 -25.58
N SER A 205 3.43 10.57 -26.14
CA SER A 205 2.85 11.80 -25.55
C SER A 205 1.34 11.71 -25.31
N SER A 206 0.62 10.78 -25.95
CA SER A 206 -0.81 10.57 -25.71
C SER A 206 -1.12 9.99 -24.32
N THR A 207 -0.14 9.45 -23.59
CA THR A 207 -0.32 9.01 -22.19
C THR A 207 -0.15 10.17 -21.19
N GLU A 208 0.26 11.35 -21.66
CA GLU A 208 0.41 12.54 -20.82
C GLU A 208 -0.94 13.17 -20.53
N LEU A 209 -1.23 13.35 -19.25
CA LEU A 209 -2.38 14.11 -18.79
C LEU A 209 -1.94 15.46 -18.22
N PRO A 210 -2.68 16.54 -18.51
CA PRO A 210 -2.59 17.77 -17.73
C PRO A 210 -2.88 17.49 -16.25
N LEU A 211 -2.28 18.28 -15.35
CA LEU A 211 -2.33 18.04 -13.89
C LEU A 211 -3.74 17.81 -13.35
N GLN A 212 -4.71 18.62 -13.76
CA GLN A 212 -6.10 18.49 -13.30
C GLN A 212 -6.75 17.16 -13.74
N ALA A 213 -6.50 16.73 -14.98
CA ALA A 213 -7.02 15.47 -15.49
C ALA A 213 -6.35 14.29 -14.79
N TRP A 214 -5.04 14.35 -14.61
CA TRP A 214 -4.26 13.34 -13.90
C TRP A 214 -4.77 13.15 -12.45
N ARG A 215 -4.99 14.24 -11.70
CA ARG A 215 -5.56 14.21 -10.33
C ARG A 215 -6.95 13.55 -10.29
N ASN A 216 -7.80 13.88 -11.26
CA ASN A 216 -9.15 13.32 -11.35
C ASN A 216 -9.13 11.79 -11.59
N TYR A 217 -8.21 11.30 -12.42
CA TYR A 217 -8.02 9.87 -12.67
C TYR A 217 -7.48 9.16 -11.42
N SER A 218 -6.47 9.75 -10.77
CA SER A 218 -5.87 9.20 -9.54
C SER A 218 -6.91 9.00 -8.42
N ILE A 219 -7.77 10.00 -8.18
CA ILE A 219 -8.86 9.89 -7.20
C ILE A 219 -9.83 8.77 -7.58
N ALA A 220 -10.24 8.70 -8.85
CA ALA A 220 -11.18 7.69 -9.31
C ALA A 220 -10.64 6.27 -9.14
N TYR A 221 -9.37 6.03 -9.49
CA TYR A 221 -8.72 4.73 -9.30
C TYR A 221 -8.54 4.37 -7.83
N THR A 222 -8.12 5.32 -7.00
CA THR A 222 -7.97 5.11 -5.55
C THR A 222 -9.31 4.72 -4.92
N GLN A 223 -10.37 5.49 -5.18
CA GLN A 223 -11.69 5.21 -4.63
C GLN A 223 -12.21 3.85 -5.13
N TYR A 224 -12.01 3.52 -6.41
CA TYR A 224 -12.44 2.22 -6.94
C TYR A 224 -11.73 1.06 -6.24
N ALA A 225 -10.41 1.16 -6.07
CA ALA A 225 -9.60 0.11 -5.45
C ALA A 225 -9.93 -0.11 -3.97
N SER A 226 -10.29 0.94 -3.22
CA SER A 226 -10.67 0.79 -1.80
C SER A 226 -11.97 0.03 -1.61
N ILE A 227 -12.88 0.08 -2.58
CA ILE A 227 -14.15 -0.66 -2.56
C ILE A 227 -14.00 -2.04 -3.20
N TYR A 228 -13.32 -2.17 -4.34
CA TYR A 228 -13.24 -3.46 -5.03
C TYR A 228 -12.41 -4.51 -4.25
N GLY A 229 -11.72 -4.09 -3.20
CA GLY A 229 -11.02 -4.98 -2.28
C GLY A 229 -9.54 -5.14 -2.63
N ALA A 230 -8.76 -4.05 -2.51
CA ALA A 230 -7.31 -4.06 -2.63
C ALA A 230 -6.59 -5.08 -1.72
N HIS A 231 -7.28 -5.62 -0.71
CA HIS A 231 -6.78 -6.68 0.16
C HIS A 231 -6.57 -8.03 -0.56
N LEU A 232 -7.21 -8.26 -1.70
CA LEU A 232 -7.05 -9.47 -2.51
C LEU A 232 -5.73 -9.53 -3.27
N THR A 233 -4.88 -8.51 -3.18
CA THR A 233 -3.65 -8.44 -3.95
C THR A 233 -2.43 -8.30 -3.05
N GLY A 234 -1.65 -9.38 -2.93
CA GLY A 234 -0.20 -9.25 -2.84
C GLY A 234 0.49 -9.82 -1.60
N ARG A 235 -0.11 -9.76 -0.41
CA ARG A 235 0.62 -10.09 0.83
C ARG A 235 -0.21 -10.71 1.94
N PHE A 236 -1.53 -10.72 1.80
CA PHE A 236 -2.40 -11.13 2.89
C PHE A 236 -3.25 -12.32 2.49
N ILE A 237 -3.41 -13.21 3.46
CA ILE A 237 -4.24 -14.39 3.32
C ILE A 237 -5.68 -13.93 3.56
N CYS A 238 -6.53 -14.01 2.54
CA CYS A 238 -7.92 -13.56 2.62
C CYS A 238 -8.85 -14.77 2.66
N PHE A 239 -9.75 -14.81 3.64
CA PHE A 239 -10.64 -15.95 3.83
C PHE A 239 -12.09 -15.53 3.71
N PRO A 240 -12.92 -16.28 2.96
CA PRO A 240 -14.35 -16.20 3.12
C PRO A 240 -14.69 -16.72 4.52
N ALA A 241 -15.15 -15.85 5.42
CA ALA A 241 -15.61 -16.29 6.72
C ALA A 241 -16.82 -17.21 6.52
N PRO A 242 -17.01 -18.19 7.42
CA PRO A 242 -18.08 -19.14 7.27
C PRO A 242 -19.40 -18.41 7.55
N GLU A 243 -20.51 -18.90 7.01
CA GLU A 243 -21.88 -18.43 7.34
C GLU A 243 -22.29 -18.71 8.80
N ALA A 244 -21.34 -19.06 9.68
CA ALA A 244 -21.62 -19.36 11.07
C ALA A 244 -22.16 -18.11 11.76
N GLN A 245 -23.32 -18.27 12.42
CA GLN A 245 -23.84 -17.33 13.41
C GLN A 245 -22.68 -16.95 14.33
N ASP A 246 -22.45 -15.65 14.58
CA ASP A 246 -21.52 -15.22 15.62
C ASP A 246 -21.92 -15.99 16.89
N HIS A 247 -21.16 -17.03 17.23
CA HIS A 247 -21.39 -17.77 18.47
C HIS A 247 -21.24 -16.72 19.56
N ALA A 248 -22.27 -16.57 20.40
CA ALA A 248 -22.27 -15.59 21.47
C ALA A 248 -20.96 -15.77 22.24
N ALA A 249 -20.07 -14.78 22.13
CA ALA A 249 -18.74 -14.84 22.70
C ALA A 249 -18.85 -15.29 24.15
N GLU A 250 -18.20 -16.40 24.50
CA GLU A 250 -18.13 -16.85 25.88
C GLU A 250 -17.35 -15.80 26.69
N ALA A 251 -18.10 -14.94 27.39
CA ALA A 251 -17.66 -13.89 28.31
C ALA A 251 -16.59 -12.90 27.80
N PRO A 252 -16.77 -11.57 27.97
CA PRO A 252 -15.85 -10.52 27.50
C PRO A 252 -14.51 -10.42 28.28
N GLY A 253 -13.91 -11.55 28.69
CA GLY A 253 -12.67 -11.59 29.49
C GLY A 253 -11.63 -12.65 29.09
N SER A 254 -11.85 -13.44 28.03
CA SER A 254 -10.94 -14.55 27.65
C SER A 254 -10.18 -14.34 26.33
N SER A 255 -10.62 -13.44 25.44
CA SER A 255 -9.98 -13.22 24.14
C SER A 255 -8.74 -12.33 24.26
N THR A 256 -7.68 -12.69 23.54
CA THR A 256 -6.47 -11.87 23.42
C THR A 256 -6.64 -10.69 22.46
N PHE A 257 -7.72 -10.66 21.69
CA PHE A 257 -7.99 -9.63 20.69
C PHE A 257 -8.90 -8.52 21.23
N THR A 258 -8.54 -7.28 20.91
CA THR A 258 -9.34 -6.08 21.18
C THR A 258 -10.00 -5.59 19.90
N ARG A 259 -11.33 -5.48 19.89
CA ARG A 259 -12.08 -4.98 18.72
C ARG A 259 -12.08 -3.46 18.67
N VAL A 260 -11.91 -2.92 17.46
CA VAL A 260 -12.10 -1.50 17.13
C VAL A 260 -12.90 -1.39 15.84
N CYS A 261 -13.91 -0.52 15.84
CA CYS A 261 -14.76 -0.24 14.68
C CYS A 261 -14.44 1.15 14.12
N THR A 262 -14.15 1.22 12.83
CA THR A 262 -13.83 2.46 12.12
C THR A 262 -14.72 2.61 10.88
N GLN A 263 -15.10 3.85 10.56
CA GLN A 263 -15.83 4.20 9.35
C GLN A 263 -15.17 5.41 8.69
N LEU A 264 -14.23 5.10 7.80
CA LEU A 264 -13.56 6.08 6.97
C LEU A 264 -14.09 5.96 5.55
N GLN A 265 -14.36 7.11 4.94
CA GLN A 265 -14.74 7.24 3.55
C GLN A 265 -15.98 6.43 3.18
N ASN A 266 -16.95 6.38 4.09
CA ASN A 266 -18.17 5.55 4.06
C ASN A 266 -17.92 4.02 4.00
N ILE A 267 -16.70 3.57 4.27
CA ILE A 267 -16.34 2.15 4.36
C ILE A 267 -16.23 1.79 5.84
N LYS A 268 -17.11 0.89 6.30
CA LYS A 268 -17.01 0.34 7.66
C LYS A 268 -15.98 -0.78 7.70
N GLN A 269 -15.14 -0.79 8.72
CA GLN A 269 -14.15 -1.82 8.97
C GLN A 269 -14.17 -2.23 10.45
N GLU A 270 -14.11 -3.53 10.69
CA GLU A 270 -13.89 -4.09 12.02
C GLU A 270 -12.46 -4.60 12.09
N THR A 271 -11.68 -4.10 13.05
CA THR A 271 -10.28 -4.47 13.24
C THR A 271 -10.09 -5.07 14.63
N TRP A 272 -9.48 -6.24 14.69
CA TRP A 272 -9.19 -6.96 15.92
C TRP A 272 -7.68 -6.94 16.17
N LEU A 273 -7.26 -6.35 17.28
CA LEU A 273 -5.86 -6.06 17.58
C LEU A 273 -5.34 -6.96 18.69
N TYR A 274 -4.15 -7.50 18.49
CA TYR A 274 -3.39 -8.28 19.46
C TYR A 274 -1.98 -7.71 19.59
N SER A 275 -1.67 -7.13 20.75
CA SER A 275 -0.36 -6.52 21.02
C SER A 275 0.54 -7.47 21.80
N TYR A 276 1.75 -7.70 21.31
CA TYR A 276 2.75 -8.55 21.95
C TYR A 276 3.95 -7.72 22.43
N PRO A 277 4.49 -7.93 23.65
CA PRO A 277 3.95 -8.80 24.71
C PRO A 277 2.73 -8.19 25.42
N SER A 278 2.52 -6.87 25.32
CA SER A 278 1.36 -6.17 25.88
C SER A 278 1.12 -4.85 25.14
N ALA A 279 -0.07 -4.27 25.30
CA ALA A 279 -0.38 -2.96 24.70
C ALA A 279 0.40 -1.79 25.34
N ALA A 280 0.85 -1.92 26.58
CA ALA A 280 1.62 -0.87 27.27
C ALA A 280 3.07 -0.75 26.75
N GLN A 281 3.65 -1.85 26.27
CA GLN A 281 4.99 -1.92 25.69
C GLN A 281 5.00 -2.89 24.50
N PRO A 282 4.31 -2.54 23.41
CA PRO A 282 4.17 -3.45 22.27
C PRO A 282 5.48 -3.49 21.49
N GLN A 283 6.00 -4.68 21.22
CA GLN A 283 7.07 -4.91 20.24
C GLN A 283 6.49 -5.26 18.86
N ILE A 284 5.32 -5.91 18.86
CA ILE A 284 4.57 -6.30 17.65
C ILE A 284 3.11 -5.95 17.89
N ILE A 285 2.47 -5.34 16.90
CA ILE A 285 1.02 -5.15 16.86
C ILE A 285 0.49 -6.04 15.74
N SER A 286 -0.17 -7.13 16.11
CA SER A 286 -0.87 -8.02 15.19
C SER A 286 -2.31 -7.54 15.03
N ALA A 287 -2.84 -7.67 13.82
CA ALA A 287 -4.20 -7.27 13.52
C ALA A 287 -4.89 -8.29 12.62
N VAL A 288 -6.18 -8.48 12.85
CA VAL A 288 -7.08 -9.22 11.96
C VAL A 288 -8.25 -8.32 11.66
N ARG A 289 -8.40 -7.91 10.40
CA ARG A 289 -9.54 -7.10 9.97
C ARG A 289 -10.56 -7.94 9.22
N CYS A 290 -11.82 -7.57 9.38
CA CYS A 290 -12.97 -8.22 8.77
C CYS A 290 -13.71 -7.20 7.88
N GLN A 291 -13.90 -7.53 6.60
CA GLN A 291 -14.60 -6.67 5.63
C GLN A 291 -15.55 -7.48 4.77
N HIS A 292 -16.75 -6.97 4.49
CA HIS A 292 -17.68 -7.65 3.58
C HIS A 292 -17.23 -7.50 2.13
N GLY A 293 -17.24 -8.59 1.37
CA GLY A 293 -16.96 -8.63 -0.04
C GLY A 293 -18.01 -7.92 -0.88
N HIS A 294 -17.59 -7.30 -1.98
CA HIS A 294 -18.45 -6.59 -2.93
C HIS A 294 -18.97 -7.44 -4.11
N ARG A 295 -18.86 -8.78 -4.04
CA ARG A 295 -19.42 -9.68 -5.08
C ARG A 295 -20.95 -9.76 -5.00
N GLU A 296 -21.59 -10.20 -6.10
CA GLU A 296 -23.06 -10.22 -6.30
C GLU A 296 -23.86 -11.00 -5.23
N ASP A 297 -23.18 -11.82 -4.45
CA ASP A 297 -23.69 -12.61 -3.33
C ASP A 297 -23.69 -11.86 -1.99
N GLY A 298 -22.93 -10.75 -1.83
CA GLY A 298 -22.99 -9.85 -0.68
C GLY A 298 -22.76 -10.46 0.72
N GLN A 299 -22.46 -11.76 0.79
CA GLN A 299 -22.43 -12.56 2.02
C GLN A 299 -21.02 -13.00 2.42
N THR A 300 -20.02 -12.87 1.55
CA THR A 300 -18.66 -13.30 1.85
C THR A 300 -17.92 -12.27 2.69
N LEU A 301 -17.70 -12.55 3.97
CA LEU A 301 -16.82 -11.75 4.82
C LEU A 301 -15.36 -12.12 4.53
N TYR A 302 -14.50 -11.17 4.21
CA TYR A 302 -13.06 -11.38 4.07
C TYR A 302 -12.35 -11.08 5.38
N VAL A 303 -11.51 -12.02 5.83
CA VAL A 303 -10.65 -11.87 7.00
C VAL A 303 -9.19 -11.77 6.58
N VAL A 304 -8.48 -10.74 7.07
CA VAL A 304 -7.14 -10.38 6.60
C VAL A 304 -6.20 -10.15 7.80
N PRO A 305 -5.23 -11.03 8.06
CA PRO A 305 -4.22 -10.85 9.10
C PRO A 305 -3.10 -9.88 8.66
N HIS A 306 -2.50 -9.17 9.61
CA HIS A 306 -1.41 -8.21 9.39
C HIS A 306 -0.51 -8.11 10.63
N MET A 307 0.78 -7.83 10.46
CA MET A 307 1.71 -7.57 11.56
C MET A 307 2.48 -6.27 11.35
N ILE A 308 2.46 -5.42 12.37
CA ILE A 308 3.22 -4.18 12.44
C ILE A 308 4.40 -4.39 13.38
N LEU A 309 5.58 -4.12 12.85
CA LEU A 309 6.90 -4.34 13.46
C LEU A 309 7.68 -3.02 13.46
N ASP A 310 8.55 -2.81 14.44
CA ASP A 310 9.41 -1.62 14.48
C ASP A 310 10.89 -1.92 14.34
N HIS A 311 11.50 -2.72 15.20
CA HIS A 311 12.94 -3.03 15.10
C HIS A 311 13.22 -4.49 15.44
N ILE A 312 13.31 -5.32 14.40
CA ILE A 312 13.63 -6.74 14.51
C ILE A 312 15.03 -6.99 13.96
N SER A 313 15.89 -7.61 14.77
CA SER A 313 17.27 -7.89 14.37
C SER A 313 17.34 -9.03 13.33
N TRP A 314 18.36 -8.98 12.46
CA TRP A 314 18.69 -10.06 11.53
C TRP A 314 18.81 -11.43 12.23
N GLY A 315 19.49 -11.46 13.38
CA GLY A 315 19.72 -12.69 14.13
C GLY A 315 18.42 -13.31 14.63
N SER A 316 17.45 -12.49 15.04
CA SER A 316 16.14 -12.96 15.51
C SER A 316 15.30 -13.51 14.36
N LEU A 317 15.27 -12.81 13.22
CA LEU A 317 14.62 -13.30 12.00
C LEU A 317 15.21 -14.64 11.55
N LEU A 318 16.54 -14.74 11.46
CA LEU A 318 17.22 -15.97 11.03
C LEU A 318 16.99 -17.13 11.99
N LYS A 319 17.02 -16.86 13.31
CA LYS A 319 16.74 -17.88 14.33
C LYS A 319 15.32 -18.42 14.22
N LEU A 320 14.34 -17.55 14.03
CA LEU A 320 12.95 -17.95 13.84
C LEU A 320 12.78 -18.73 12.53
N HIS A 321 13.33 -18.23 11.43
CA HIS A 321 13.33 -18.92 10.13
C HIS A 321 13.86 -20.35 10.25
N ASN A 322 15.04 -20.54 10.83
CA ASN A 322 15.64 -21.86 10.99
C ASN A 322 14.76 -22.80 11.83
N ARG A 323 14.12 -22.27 12.88
CA ARG A 323 13.16 -23.02 13.70
C ARG A 323 11.96 -23.46 12.86
N LEU A 324 11.37 -22.55 12.08
CA LEU A 324 10.21 -22.86 11.23
C LEU A 324 10.53 -23.93 10.18
N VAL A 325 11.67 -23.84 9.49
CA VAL A 325 12.12 -24.84 8.51
C VAL A 325 12.29 -26.22 9.17
N GLN A 326 12.97 -26.27 10.32
CA GLN A 326 13.22 -27.52 11.05
C GLN A 326 11.93 -28.17 11.55
N GLU A 327 11.00 -27.37 12.09
CA GLU A 327 9.73 -27.88 12.59
C GLU A 327 8.81 -28.33 11.46
N ALA A 328 8.76 -27.63 10.33
CA ALA A 328 8.02 -28.07 9.14
C ALA A 328 8.54 -29.44 8.65
N GLN A 329 9.87 -29.60 8.57
CA GLN A 329 10.49 -30.87 8.18
C GLN A 329 10.18 -32.00 9.18
N ALA A 330 10.27 -31.72 10.49
CA ALA A 330 9.97 -32.69 11.54
C ALA A 330 8.48 -33.07 11.57
N GLY A 331 7.59 -32.15 11.20
CA GLY A 331 6.15 -32.34 11.06
C GLY A 331 5.71 -33.00 9.76
N GLY A 332 6.64 -33.40 8.87
CA GLY A 332 6.33 -34.04 7.59
C GLY A 332 5.76 -33.09 6.53
N LYS A 333 5.96 -31.78 6.69
CA LYS A 333 5.53 -30.73 5.75
C LYS A 333 6.68 -30.40 4.78
N HIS A 334 6.95 -31.33 3.86
CA HIS A 334 8.15 -31.27 3.01
C HIS A 334 8.09 -30.17 1.96
N GLU A 335 6.93 -29.93 1.36
CA GLU A 335 6.76 -28.88 0.36
C GLU A 335 6.86 -27.49 1.00
N LEU A 336 6.29 -27.34 2.21
CA LEU A 336 6.43 -26.12 2.99
C LEU A 336 7.89 -25.90 3.42
N ALA A 337 8.57 -26.92 3.94
CA ALA A 337 9.97 -26.82 4.32
C ALA A 337 10.86 -26.41 3.13
N ALA A 338 10.59 -26.94 1.93
CA ALA A 338 11.28 -26.57 0.70
C ALA A 338 11.00 -25.11 0.29
N LEU A 339 9.74 -24.65 0.41
CA LEU A 339 9.37 -23.27 0.14
C LEU A 339 10.07 -22.30 1.10
N LEU A 340 10.05 -22.60 2.40
CA LEU A 340 10.69 -21.78 3.44
C LEU A 340 12.21 -21.75 3.21
N GLY A 341 12.86 -22.92 3.14
CA GLY A 341 14.31 -23.09 3.05
C GLY A 341 14.94 -22.77 1.68
N ARG A 342 14.17 -22.24 0.73
CA ARG A 342 14.62 -21.96 -0.65
C ARG A 342 15.92 -21.16 -0.72
N LEU A 343 16.09 -20.16 0.14
CA LEU A 343 17.29 -19.30 0.16
C LEU A 343 18.35 -19.74 1.19
N ASP A 344 18.17 -20.86 1.89
CA ASP A 344 19.16 -21.37 2.84
C ASP A 344 20.57 -21.52 2.25
N PRO A 345 20.76 -21.95 0.99
CA PRO A 345 22.09 -22.01 0.37
C PRO A 345 22.76 -20.64 0.19
N VAL A 346 21.97 -19.56 0.12
CA VAL A 346 22.47 -18.17 0.03
C VAL A 346 22.83 -17.64 1.43
N LEU A 347 22.13 -18.10 2.46
CA LEU A 347 22.35 -17.71 3.85
C LEU A 347 23.52 -18.44 4.50
N ALA A 348 23.73 -19.71 4.14
CA ALA A 348 24.82 -20.53 4.64
C ALA A 348 26.18 -20.18 4.03
N ASP A 349 26.22 -19.28 3.05
CA ASP A 349 27.43 -18.89 2.35
C ASP A 349 28.21 -17.79 3.09
N GLU A 350 29.39 -18.14 3.57
CA GLU A 350 30.28 -17.22 4.28
C GLU A 350 30.82 -16.08 3.41
N THR A 351 30.78 -16.20 2.07
CA THR A 351 31.18 -15.10 1.17
C THR A 351 30.11 -14.00 1.07
N ASN A 352 28.88 -14.30 1.48
CA ASN A 352 27.75 -13.39 1.38
C ASN A 352 27.72 -12.36 2.52
N SER A 353 28.63 -11.39 2.46
CA SER A 353 28.72 -10.28 3.43
C SER A 353 27.46 -9.40 3.50
N ASP A 354 26.59 -9.44 2.49
CA ASP A 354 25.36 -8.65 2.36
C ASP A 354 24.11 -9.55 2.21
N ALA A 355 24.08 -10.70 2.91
CA ALA A 355 22.96 -11.65 2.89
C ALA A 355 21.56 -11.00 2.98
N PRO A 356 21.35 -9.94 3.79
CA PRO A 356 20.03 -9.35 3.88
C PRO A 356 19.53 -8.61 2.62
N LEU A 357 20.38 -8.32 1.62
CA LEU A 357 19.91 -7.82 0.32
C LEU A 357 19.06 -8.85 -0.41
N LEU A 358 19.38 -10.13 -0.26
CA LEU A 358 18.72 -11.24 -0.97
C LEU A 358 17.70 -11.98 -0.10
N ALA A 359 17.73 -11.78 1.23
CA ALA A 359 16.88 -12.48 2.17
C ALA A 359 15.48 -11.85 2.38
N THR A 360 14.98 -11.03 1.44
CA THR A 360 13.60 -10.50 1.53
C THR A 360 12.55 -11.63 1.59
N TRP A 361 12.86 -12.78 0.99
CA TRP A 361 12.06 -14.01 1.10
C TRP A 361 11.80 -14.42 2.55
N LEU A 362 12.82 -14.37 3.43
CA LEU A 362 12.70 -14.82 4.82
C LEU A 362 11.68 -14.02 5.59
N SER A 363 11.68 -12.69 5.44
CA SER A 363 10.67 -11.84 6.08
C SER A 363 9.27 -12.13 5.55
N GLN A 364 9.11 -12.35 4.23
CA GLN A 364 7.81 -12.61 3.61
C GLN A 364 7.22 -13.96 4.03
N THR A 365 8.04 -15.01 4.05
CA THR A 365 7.57 -16.36 4.43
C THR A 365 7.36 -16.49 5.93
N THR A 366 8.18 -15.81 6.75
CA THR A 366 7.95 -15.72 8.20
C THR A 366 6.63 -15.04 8.49
N ASP A 367 6.36 -13.89 7.87
CA ASP A 367 5.09 -13.17 8.04
C ASP A 367 3.90 -14.00 7.55
N LEU A 368 4.03 -14.73 6.43
CA LEU A 368 3.01 -15.66 5.94
C LEU A 368 2.65 -16.74 6.98
N VAL A 369 3.65 -17.40 7.57
CA VAL A 369 3.44 -18.46 8.55
C VAL A 369 2.77 -17.90 9.81
N LEU A 370 3.34 -16.84 10.37
CA LEU A 370 2.81 -16.24 11.61
C LEU A 370 1.41 -15.67 11.39
N SER A 371 1.13 -15.09 10.22
CA SER A 371 -0.19 -14.54 9.87
C SER A 371 -1.24 -15.64 9.69
N THR A 372 -0.85 -16.80 9.16
CA THR A 372 -1.71 -17.99 9.11
C THR A 372 -2.12 -18.44 10.51
N TRP A 373 -1.16 -18.53 11.44
CA TRP A 373 -1.45 -18.93 12.81
C TRP A 373 -2.23 -17.88 13.60
N LEU A 374 -1.93 -16.59 13.41
CA LEU A 374 -2.71 -15.48 13.97
C LEU A 374 -4.18 -15.59 13.56
N LEU A 375 -4.44 -15.91 12.29
CA LEU A 375 -5.80 -16.09 11.82
C LEU A 375 -6.47 -17.31 12.46
N LYS A 376 -5.81 -18.47 12.51
CA LYS A 376 -6.38 -19.66 13.16
C LYS A 376 -6.76 -19.36 14.61
N GLN A 377 -5.89 -18.66 15.34
CA GLN A 377 -6.15 -18.21 16.70
C GLN A 377 -7.34 -17.24 16.77
N PHE A 378 -7.44 -16.28 15.85
CA PHE A 378 -8.60 -15.40 15.75
C PHE A 378 -9.91 -16.15 15.50
N LEU A 379 -9.92 -17.11 14.57
CA LEU A 379 -11.10 -17.92 14.27
C LEU A 379 -11.56 -18.75 15.48
N GLN A 380 -10.61 -19.25 16.28
CA GLN A 380 -10.90 -19.98 17.51
C GLN A 380 -11.42 -19.05 18.62
N GLU A 381 -10.69 -17.99 18.95
CA GLU A 381 -10.98 -17.12 20.10
C GLU A 381 -12.15 -16.16 19.86
N VAL A 382 -12.28 -15.61 18.65
CA VAL A 382 -13.25 -14.57 18.34
C VAL A 382 -14.48 -15.14 17.63
N LYS A 383 -14.29 -16.10 16.72
CA LYS A 383 -15.40 -16.73 15.98
C LYS A 383 -15.90 -18.04 16.58
N GLY A 384 -15.21 -18.58 17.60
CA GLY A 384 -15.63 -19.80 18.29
C GLY A 384 -15.57 -21.06 17.41
N ILE A 385 -14.77 -21.03 16.33
CA ILE A 385 -14.67 -22.14 15.37
C ILE A 385 -13.65 -23.15 15.89
N SER A 386 -14.04 -24.41 16.01
CA SER A 386 -13.13 -25.46 16.51
C SER A 386 -11.99 -25.75 15.51
N PRO A 387 -10.83 -26.26 15.95
CA PRO A 387 -9.74 -26.66 15.05
C PRO A 387 -10.19 -27.65 13.96
N GLU A 388 -11.07 -28.60 14.30
CA GLU A 388 -11.61 -29.58 13.35
C GLU A 388 -12.52 -28.90 12.31
N GLN A 389 -13.29 -27.90 12.71
CA GLN A 389 -14.12 -27.10 11.80
C GLN A 389 -13.26 -26.22 10.89
N ILE A 390 -12.16 -25.65 11.40
CA ILE A 390 -11.20 -24.90 10.58
C ILE A 390 -10.57 -25.82 9.52
N ALA A 391 -10.16 -27.03 9.91
CA ALA A 391 -9.61 -28.01 8.98
C ALA A 391 -10.65 -28.46 7.92
N ALA A 392 -11.87 -28.80 8.36
CA ALA A 392 -12.90 -29.37 7.49
C ALA A 392 -13.63 -28.35 6.60
N ALA A 393 -13.90 -27.14 7.09
CA ALA A 393 -14.71 -26.15 6.38
C ALA A 393 -13.91 -25.35 5.34
N TYR A 394 -12.58 -25.36 5.42
CA TYR A 394 -11.75 -24.41 4.66
C TYR A 394 -10.77 -25.03 3.67
N GLY A 395 -10.47 -26.33 3.74
CA GLY A 395 -9.54 -26.97 2.78
C GLY A 395 -9.87 -26.72 1.30
N ASP A 396 -11.15 -26.80 0.92
CA ASP A 396 -11.61 -26.61 -0.47
C ASP A 396 -12.15 -25.19 -0.76
N ARG A 397 -12.32 -24.35 0.27
CA ARG A 397 -12.98 -23.03 0.17
C ARG A 397 -12.01 -21.85 0.14
N ILE A 398 -10.72 -22.07 0.45
CA ILE A 398 -9.71 -21.02 0.43
C ILE A 398 -9.22 -20.81 -1.01
N ASP A 399 -9.41 -19.59 -1.51
CA ASP A 399 -8.76 -19.16 -2.75
C ASP A 399 -7.29 -18.81 -2.47
N LEU A 400 -6.39 -19.78 -2.66
CA LEU A 400 -4.94 -19.62 -2.51
C LEU A 400 -4.29 -18.97 -3.74
N GLU A 401 -5.03 -18.80 -4.84
CA GLU A 401 -4.49 -18.32 -6.11
C GLU A 401 -3.84 -16.93 -6.02
N PRO A 402 -4.37 -15.96 -5.24
CA PRO A 402 -3.69 -14.68 -5.04
C PRO A 402 -2.33 -14.81 -4.36
N LEU A 403 -2.14 -15.78 -3.45
CA LEU A 403 -0.88 -15.99 -2.74
C LEU A 403 0.19 -16.63 -3.65
N VAL A 404 -0.22 -17.54 -4.53
CA VAL A 404 0.68 -18.18 -5.51
C VAL A 404 1.42 -17.13 -6.36
N CYS A 405 0.75 -16.03 -6.71
CA CYS A 405 1.37 -14.95 -7.49
C CYS A 405 2.48 -14.21 -6.72
N ASN A 406 2.47 -14.25 -5.39
CA ASN A 406 3.40 -13.52 -4.52
C ASN A 406 4.56 -14.36 -4.02
N PHE A 407 4.33 -15.65 -3.81
CA PHE A 407 5.35 -16.61 -3.36
C PHE A 407 5.92 -17.41 -4.53
N ARG A 408 5.95 -16.81 -5.73
CA ARG A 408 6.35 -17.53 -6.94
C ARG A 408 7.81 -17.98 -6.90
N ALA A 409 8.04 -19.22 -7.31
CA ALA A 409 9.38 -19.73 -7.61
C ALA A 409 9.72 -19.51 -9.09
N PHE A 410 10.98 -19.19 -9.37
CA PHE A 410 11.44 -19.02 -10.74
C PHE A 410 11.64 -20.42 -11.38
N GLY A 411 10.87 -20.75 -12.42
CA GLY A 411 10.91 -22.06 -13.09
C GLY A 411 9.84 -22.21 -14.19
N PRO A 412 9.69 -23.40 -14.81
CA PRO A 412 8.58 -23.69 -15.73
C PRO A 412 7.22 -23.36 -15.10
N ALA A 413 6.36 -22.65 -15.83
CA ALA A 413 5.19 -21.96 -15.26
C ALA A 413 4.23 -22.90 -14.49
N ASP A 414 3.94 -24.07 -15.04
CA ASP A 414 2.99 -25.02 -14.45
C ASP A 414 3.54 -25.72 -13.20
N GLN A 415 4.82 -26.08 -13.21
CA GLN A 415 5.47 -26.77 -12.09
C GLN A 415 5.59 -25.83 -10.88
N ALA A 416 6.11 -24.62 -11.09
CA ALA A 416 6.28 -23.65 -10.01
C ALA A 416 4.96 -23.30 -9.31
N LYS A 417 3.84 -23.24 -10.07
CA LYS A 417 2.51 -22.98 -9.50
C LYS A 417 2.03 -24.14 -8.62
N ALA A 418 2.16 -25.37 -9.09
CA ALA A 418 1.72 -26.56 -8.35
C ALA A 418 2.48 -26.70 -7.03
N ASP A 419 3.81 -26.53 -7.05
CA ASP A 419 4.68 -26.66 -5.88
C ASP A 419 4.29 -25.67 -4.76
N ILE A 420 4.05 -24.40 -5.12
CA ILE A 420 3.64 -23.38 -4.14
C ILE A 420 2.25 -23.68 -3.59
N LEU A 421 1.31 -24.10 -4.45
CA LEU A 421 -0.03 -24.44 -3.99
C LEU A 421 0.02 -25.58 -2.97
N SER A 422 0.82 -26.61 -3.23
CA SER A 422 1.05 -27.71 -2.29
C SER A 422 1.69 -27.24 -0.98
N ALA A 423 2.70 -26.36 -1.04
CA ALA A 423 3.31 -25.78 0.17
C ALA A 423 2.31 -24.92 0.99
N LEU A 424 1.45 -24.16 0.32
CA LEU A 424 0.41 -23.35 0.98
C LEU A 424 -0.69 -24.23 1.61
N GLN A 425 -1.05 -25.34 0.97
CA GLN A 425 -1.95 -26.34 1.54
C GLN A 425 -1.32 -26.99 2.78
N GLU A 426 -0.05 -27.38 2.69
CA GLU A 426 0.69 -27.92 3.85
C GLU A 426 0.75 -26.93 5.02
N LEU A 427 0.96 -25.64 4.74
CA LEU A 427 0.94 -24.55 5.73
C LEU A 427 -0.44 -24.43 6.39
N TRP A 428 -1.51 -24.47 5.62
CA TRP A 428 -2.86 -24.44 6.18
C TRP A 428 -3.11 -25.63 7.10
N ASP A 429 -2.62 -26.81 6.74
CA ASP A 429 -2.75 -28.03 7.52
C ASP A 429 -1.69 -28.16 8.63
N TRP A 430 -0.83 -27.16 8.82
CA TRP A 430 0.24 -27.19 9.80
C TRP A 430 -0.20 -26.57 11.14
N GLU A 431 -0.06 -27.37 12.19
CA GLU A 431 -0.22 -26.92 13.58
C GLU A 431 1.16 -26.70 14.21
N PRO A 432 1.41 -25.51 14.79
CA PRO A 432 2.70 -25.21 15.41
C PRO A 432 2.94 -26.06 16.66
N ALA A 433 4.21 -26.36 16.97
CA ALA A 433 4.58 -27.08 18.19
C ALA A 433 4.41 -26.25 19.48
N GLY A 434 4.30 -24.93 19.37
CA GLY A 434 4.23 -23.98 20.48
C GLY A 434 3.15 -22.93 20.25
N THR A 435 2.94 -22.05 21.23
CA THR A 435 1.95 -20.97 21.11
C THR A 435 2.42 -19.85 20.18
N LEU A 436 1.50 -19.10 19.56
CA LEU A 436 1.86 -17.93 18.74
C LEU A 436 2.77 -16.95 19.51
N GLY A 437 2.45 -16.71 20.79
CA GLY A 437 3.24 -15.86 21.67
C GLY A 437 4.71 -16.29 21.83
N GLU A 438 5.02 -17.59 21.78
CA GLU A 438 6.40 -18.09 21.81
C GLU A 438 7.17 -17.79 20.52
N TYR A 439 6.50 -17.85 19.37
CA TYR A 439 7.12 -17.47 18.10
C TYR A 439 7.30 -15.97 18.00
N LEU A 440 6.33 -15.17 18.45
CA LEU A 440 6.46 -13.72 18.55
C LEU A 440 7.60 -13.32 19.52
N ALA A 441 7.77 -14.05 20.63
CA ALA A 441 8.90 -13.87 21.54
C ALA A 441 10.25 -14.11 20.86
N ALA A 442 10.35 -15.19 20.08
CA ALA A 442 11.55 -15.51 19.32
C ALA A 442 11.80 -14.47 18.21
N TYR A 443 10.74 -13.97 17.59
CA TYR A 443 10.80 -12.99 16.52
C TYR A 443 11.30 -11.64 17.03
N ALA A 444 10.70 -11.15 18.12
CA ALA A 444 11.01 -9.86 18.73
C ALA A 444 12.17 -9.92 19.74
N ALA A 445 12.87 -11.05 19.84
CA ALA A 445 14.01 -11.20 20.74
C ALA A 445 15.05 -10.09 20.46
N ASN A 446 15.43 -9.34 21.50
CA ASN A 446 16.33 -8.19 21.43
C ASN A 446 15.84 -7.02 20.55
N GLY A 447 14.57 -7.02 20.12
CA GLY A 447 13.95 -5.91 19.42
C GLY A 447 13.55 -4.78 20.37
N GLN A 448 13.49 -3.56 19.84
CA GLN A 448 13.00 -2.40 20.59
C GLN A 448 11.47 -2.38 20.60
N PRO A 449 10.83 -1.94 21.70
CA PRO A 449 9.39 -1.70 21.70
C PRO A 449 9.04 -0.53 20.79
N ILE A 450 7.84 -0.58 20.20
CA ILE A 450 7.23 0.53 19.47
C ILE A 450 7.09 1.73 20.43
N SER A 451 7.45 2.92 19.97
CA SER A 451 7.44 4.18 20.73
C SER A 451 6.02 4.71 20.96
N ALA A 452 5.21 3.93 21.67
CA ALA A 452 3.80 4.22 21.97
C ALA A 452 3.53 4.48 23.46
N SER A 453 4.56 4.59 24.30
CA SER A 453 4.39 4.69 25.77
C SER A 453 3.67 5.95 26.25
N TRP A 454 3.55 6.95 25.38
CA TRP A 454 2.84 8.20 25.64
C TRP A 454 1.35 8.12 25.31
N MET A 455 0.90 7.02 24.69
CA MET A 455 -0.47 6.82 24.26
C MET A 455 -1.30 6.12 25.33
N ASP A 456 -2.61 6.40 25.32
CA ASP A 456 -3.57 5.67 26.13
C ASP A 456 -3.72 4.23 25.61
N VAL A 457 -3.77 3.28 26.55
CA VAL A 457 -3.96 1.84 26.26
C VAL A 457 -5.22 1.19 26.86
N PRO A 458 -6.22 1.89 27.43
CA PRO A 458 -7.47 1.22 27.76
C PRO A 458 -8.16 0.76 26.46
N PRO A 459 -8.70 -0.47 26.40
CA PRO A 459 -9.53 -0.90 25.28
C PRO A 459 -10.70 0.09 25.07
N PRO A 460 -11.08 0.39 23.83
CA PRO A 460 -12.23 1.25 23.57
C PRO A 460 -13.50 0.65 24.19
N VAL A 461 -14.36 1.52 24.74
CA VAL A 461 -15.56 1.09 25.48
C VAL A 461 -16.72 0.85 24.50
N GLY A 462 -17.14 -0.40 24.39
CA GLY A 462 -18.31 -0.79 23.60
C GLY A 462 -18.08 -0.73 22.09
N ASP A 463 -19.17 -0.51 21.33
CA ASP A 463 -19.18 -0.63 19.86
C ASP A 463 -19.09 0.74 19.18
N ALA A 464 -18.45 1.71 19.84
CA ALA A 464 -18.30 3.06 19.32
C ALA A 464 -17.53 3.03 17.99
N GLU A 465 -18.07 3.72 16.99
CA GLU A 465 -17.52 3.77 15.65
C GLU A 465 -16.74 5.08 15.46
N LEU A 466 -15.46 4.98 15.13
CA LEU A 466 -14.62 6.14 14.81
C LEU A 466 -14.88 6.57 13.37
N THR A 467 -15.49 7.75 13.22
CA THR A 467 -15.84 8.32 11.91
C THR A 467 -14.81 9.36 11.46
N GLU A 468 -14.83 9.74 10.18
CA GLU A 468 -13.99 10.80 9.59
C GLU A 468 -14.07 12.16 10.31
N ASN A 469 -15.18 12.41 11.00
CA ASN A 469 -15.40 13.63 11.77
C ASN A 469 -14.77 13.58 13.17
N SER A 470 -14.22 12.43 13.58
CA SER A 470 -13.47 12.30 14.83
C SER A 470 -12.21 13.17 14.78
N PRO A 471 -11.95 14.02 15.79
CA PRO A 471 -10.70 14.78 15.88
C PRO A 471 -9.45 13.88 15.85
N MET A 472 -9.56 12.65 16.35
CA MET A 472 -8.47 11.67 16.31
C MET A 472 -8.14 11.25 14.88
N VAL A 473 -9.16 10.91 14.10
CA VAL A 473 -9.00 10.54 12.69
C VAL A 473 -8.40 11.72 11.92
N GLN A 474 -8.92 12.92 12.13
CA GLN A 474 -8.44 14.12 11.45
C GLN A 474 -6.98 14.44 11.78
N CYS A 475 -6.56 14.25 13.03
CA CYS A 475 -5.18 14.40 13.50
C CYS A 475 -4.24 13.41 12.81
N LEU A 476 -4.66 12.13 12.70
CA LEU A 476 -3.88 11.10 12.04
C LEU A 476 -3.79 11.32 10.52
N GLU A 477 -4.90 11.65 9.86
CA GLU A 477 -4.92 12.00 8.44
C GLU A 477 -4.04 13.22 8.14
N ASP A 478 -4.04 14.25 9.00
CA ASP A 478 -3.13 15.38 8.85
C ASP A 478 -1.66 14.94 8.95
N SER A 479 -1.35 14.01 9.85
CA SER A 479 0.00 13.46 10.01
C SER A 479 0.44 12.70 8.75
N LEU A 480 -0.45 11.91 8.14
CA LEU A 480 -0.20 11.23 6.87
C LEU A 480 -0.03 12.21 5.71
N ALA A 481 -0.88 13.25 5.64
CA ALA A 481 -0.78 14.28 4.62
C ALA A 481 0.53 15.07 4.74
N LYS A 482 0.98 15.36 5.97
CA LYS A 482 2.27 16.00 6.26
C LYS A 482 3.44 15.19 5.71
N ILE A 483 3.50 13.90 6.02
CA ILE A 483 4.53 13.00 5.48
C ILE A 483 4.54 13.03 3.94
N SER A 484 3.34 13.03 3.34
CA SER A 484 3.22 13.08 1.89
C SER A 484 3.73 14.39 1.29
N LEU A 485 3.41 15.54 1.89
CA LEU A 485 3.83 16.86 1.42
C LEU A 485 5.31 17.15 1.72
N GLU A 486 5.87 16.61 2.80
CA GLU A 486 7.31 16.62 3.07
C GLU A 486 8.08 15.91 1.96
N ALA A 487 7.58 14.76 1.49
CA ALA A 487 8.17 14.06 0.34
C ALA A 487 8.10 14.90 -0.95
N GLU A 488 7.02 15.64 -1.18
CA GLU A 488 6.92 16.58 -2.32
C GLU A 488 7.90 17.75 -2.18
N ARG A 489 7.99 18.35 -1.00
CA ARG A 489 8.95 19.43 -0.72
C ARG A 489 10.39 18.96 -0.94
N ASN A 490 10.74 17.78 -0.46
CA ASN A 490 12.05 17.18 -0.66
C ASN A 490 12.34 17.03 -2.16
N ALA A 491 11.38 16.51 -2.93
CA ALA A 491 11.52 16.43 -4.38
C ALA A 491 11.71 17.82 -5.00
N TYR A 492 10.77 18.74 -4.77
CA TYR A 492 10.79 20.09 -5.33
C TYR A 492 12.12 20.83 -5.06
N THR A 493 12.59 20.80 -3.82
CA THR A 493 13.83 21.47 -3.40
C THR A 493 15.04 20.88 -4.13
N LEU A 494 15.15 19.55 -4.20
CA LEU A 494 16.30 18.89 -4.81
C LEU A 494 16.34 19.11 -6.34
N TYR A 495 15.18 19.10 -7.00
CA TYR A 495 15.06 19.41 -8.44
C TYR A 495 15.45 20.86 -8.76
N GLY A 496 15.01 21.80 -7.92
CA GLY A 496 15.33 23.21 -8.09
C GLY A 496 16.76 23.59 -7.71
N SER A 497 17.46 22.76 -6.93
CA SER A 497 18.74 23.11 -6.30
C SER A 497 19.96 23.11 -7.23
N GLY A 498 19.90 22.42 -8.37
CA GLY A 498 21.07 22.24 -9.26
C GLY A 498 22.24 21.44 -8.64
N LEU A 499 22.02 20.79 -7.49
CA LEU A 499 23.02 19.99 -6.78
C LEU A 499 23.15 18.57 -7.39
N PHE A 500 24.34 17.98 -7.30
CA PHE A 500 24.59 16.59 -7.71
C PHE A 500 24.31 15.65 -6.55
N PHE A 501 23.48 14.63 -6.78
CA PHE A 501 23.15 13.58 -5.81
C PHE A 501 23.59 12.21 -6.33
N SER A 502 23.91 11.28 -5.40
CA SER A 502 24.14 9.89 -5.77
C SER A 502 22.84 9.21 -6.21
N ASP A 503 22.94 8.16 -7.02
CA ASP A 503 21.77 7.35 -7.40
C ASP A 503 20.98 6.83 -6.19
N ALA A 504 21.68 6.46 -5.11
CA ALA A 504 21.07 6.02 -3.86
C ALA A 504 20.30 7.14 -3.15
N ALA A 505 20.86 8.35 -3.09
CA ALA A 505 20.16 9.51 -2.56
C ALA A 505 18.95 9.87 -3.44
N MET A 506 19.05 9.67 -4.75
CA MET A 506 17.97 9.88 -5.70
C MET A 506 16.88 8.80 -5.66
N SER A 507 17.21 7.56 -5.28
CA SER A 507 16.24 6.48 -5.15
C SER A 507 15.41 6.56 -3.86
N ASN A 508 15.88 7.33 -2.88
CA ASN A 508 15.29 7.46 -1.53
C ASN A 508 14.74 8.88 -1.27
N TRP A 509 14.05 9.47 -2.25
CA TRP A 509 13.55 10.85 -2.15
C TRP A 509 12.38 11.09 -1.19
N GLY A 510 11.63 10.05 -0.84
CA GLY A 510 10.67 10.09 0.25
C GLY A 510 11.34 9.61 1.53
N ASP A 511 11.21 10.35 2.63
CA ASP A 511 11.68 9.89 3.92
C ASP A 511 11.00 8.55 4.24
N ALA A 512 11.81 7.56 4.59
CA ALA A 512 11.30 6.29 5.10
C ALA A 512 10.86 6.52 6.55
N HIS A 513 9.78 5.89 6.98
CA HIS A 513 9.34 5.97 8.37
C HIS A 513 9.19 4.55 8.93
N SER A 514 9.61 4.34 10.18
CA SER A 514 9.13 3.22 10.98
C SER A 514 7.82 3.60 11.67
N ILE A 515 7.16 2.64 12.30
CA ILE A 515 5.92 2.93 13.04
C ILE A 515 6.20 3.92 14.18
N SER A 516 7.33 3.79 14.87
CA SER A 516 7.76 4.76 15.89
C SER A 516 7.92 6.17 15.31
N THR A 517 8.54 6.32 14.14
CA THR A 517 8.67 7.65 13.50
C THR A 517 7.32 8.28 13.16
N LEU A 518 6.34 7.47 12.73
CA LEU A 518 4.99 7.96 12.47
C LEU A 518 4.29 8.39 13.77
N LEU A 519 4.43 7.61 14.83
CA LEU A 519 3.85 7.93 16.14
C LEU A 519 4.46 9.22 16.73
N GLU A 520 5.77 9.45 16.56
CA GLU A 520 6.40 10.71 16.96
C GLU A 520 5.85 11.93 16.19
N LYS A 521 5.63 11.78 14.88
CA LYS A 521 4.98 12.82 14.07
C LYS A 521 3.53 13.06 14.49
N LEU A 522 2.81 12.00 14.84
CA LEU A 522 1.45 12.09 15.38
C LEU A 522 1.43 12.82 16.73
N TYR A 523 2.38 12.50 17.62
CA TYR A 523 2.54 13.19 18.90
C TYR A 523 2.77 14.69 18.70
N ALA A 524 3.63 15.08 17.75
CA ALA A 524 3.82 16.51 17.42
C ALA A 524 2.55 17.16 16.82
N GLN A 525 1.69 16.38 16.14
CA GLN A 525 0.47 16.86 15.53
C GLN A 525 -0.67 17.09 16.53
N GLU A 526 -0.66 16.40 17.68
CA GLU A 526 -1.74 16.47 18.67
C GLU A 526 -1.97 17.89 19.20
N ASP A 527 -0.94 18.74 19.20
CA ASP A 527 -1.00 20.14 19.63
C ASP A 527 -1.94 21.00 18.76
N ALA A 528 -2.20 20.59 17.52
CA ALA A 528 -3.19 21.23 16.64
C ALA A 528 -4.63 20.79 16.96
N TYR A 529 -4.81 19.74 17.78
CA TYR A 529 -6.10 19.10 18.06
C TYR A 529 -6.39 19.03 19.56
N PRO A 530 -6.88 20.14 20.17
CA PRO A 530 -7.14 20.22 21.62
C PRO A 530 -8.04 19.09 22.17
N ALA A 531 -8.95 18.56 21.36
CA ALA A 531 -9.89 17.52 21.76
C ALA A 531 -9.25 16.13 22.02
N VAL A 532 -8.06 15.87 21.48
CA VAL A 532 -7.37 14.57 21.62
C VAL A 532 -5.96 14.68 22.22
N ARG A 533 -5.55 15.90 22.60
CA ARG A 533 -4.23 16.17 23.19
C ARG A 533 -4.02 15.36 24.46
N GLY A 534 -3.00 14.48 24.47
CA GLY A 534 -2.71 13.60 25.60
C GLY A 534 -3.75 12.49 25.83
N HIS A 535 -4.64 12.25 24.85
CA HIS A 535 -5.73 11.27 24.93
C HIS A 535 -5.77 10.35 23.70
N LEU A 536 -4.70 10.31 22.89
CA LEU A 536 -4.62 9.42 21.74
C LEU A 536 -4.44 7.98 22.20
N ASN A 537 -5.32 7.09 21.73
CA ASN A 537 -5.33 5.69 22.09
C ASN A 537 -4.58 4.82 21.07
N LEU A 538 -3.80 3.85 21.54
CA LEU A 538 -3.03 2.95 20.67
C LEU A 538 -3.92 2.05 19.80
N TYR A 539 -4.98 1.47 20.36
CA TYR A 539 -5.87 0.57 19.62
C TYR A 539 -6.60 1.32 18.50
N GLU A 540 -7.17 2.46 18.83
CA GLU A 540 -7.86 3.31 17.87
C GLU A 540 -6.90 3.80 16.78
N THR A 541 -5.67 4.20 17.15
CA THR A 541 -4.64 4.63 16.19
C THR A 541 -4.25 3.51 15.24
N ALA A 542 -3.96 2.31 15.76
CA ALA A 542 -3.60 1.16 14.92
C ALA A 542 -4.73 0.79 13.96
N ALA A 543 -5.99 0.79 14.40
CA ALA A 543 -7.15 0.52 13.54
C ALA A 543 -7.31 1.56 12.43
N ILE A 544 -7.16 2.85 12.74
CA ILE A 544 -7.20 3.93 11.73
C ILE A 544 -6.06 3.77 10.73
N LEU A 545 -4.83 3.42 11.17
CA LEU A 545 -3.70 3.17 10.25
C LEU A 545 -3.96 2.00 9.31
N ILE A 546 -4.54 0.91 9.82
CA ILE A 546 -4.88 -0.27 9.00
C ILE A 546 -5.96 0.10 7.97
N GLN A 547 -6.98 0.87 8.36
CA GLN A 547 -7.97 1.34 7.39
C GLN A 547 -7.38 2.37 6.40
N ALA A 548 -6.52 3.28 6.85
CA ALA A 548 -5.81 4.22 5.99
C ALA A 548 -4.93 3.49 4.97
N MET A 549 -4.34 2.36 5.37
CA MET A 549 -3.65 1.46 4.45
C MET A 549 -4.58 0.90 3.39
N ASP A 550 -5.83 0.54 3.69
CA ASP A 550 -6.80 0.07 2.68
C ASP A 550 -7.30 1.17 1.76
N LEU A 551 -7.46 2.37 2.29
CA LEU A 551 -7.80 3.55 1.52
C LEU A 551 -6.66 4.03 0.60
N GLY A 552 -5.45 3.46 0.74
CA GLY A 552 -4.27 3.83 -0.05
C GLY A 552 -3.67 5.18 0.37
N LEU A 553 -4.00 5.66 1.57
CA LEU A 553 -3.40 6.84 2.20
C LEU A 553 -1.99 6.52 2.71
N LEU A 554 -1.76 5.26 3.05
CA LEU A 554 -0.52 4.77 3.62
C LEU A 554 -0.16 3.43 2.97
N ASN A 555 1.11 3.21 2.70
CA ASN A 555 1.64 1.89 2.40
C ASN A 555 2.45 1.39 3.60
N MET A 556 2.24 0.13 3.98
CA MET A 556 2.93 -0.54 5.09
C MET A 556 3.51 -1.87 4.59
N ASP A 557 4.83 -1.93 4.53
CA ASP A 557 5.55 -3.09 3.99
C ASP A 557 6.64 -3.54 4.96
N ALA A 558 6.72 -4.84 5.28
CA ALA A 558 7.88 -5.37 5.98
C ALA A 558 9.12 -5.28 5.07
N VAL A 559 10.13 -4.51 5.50
CA VAL A 559 11.37 -4.30 4.75
C VAL A 559 12.57 -4.55 5.64
N PHE A 560 13.54 -5.28 5.11
CA PHE A 560 14.86 -5.39 5.70
C PHE A 560 15.75 -4.28 5.17
N GLY A 561 16.01 -3.25 5.97
CA GLY A 561 16.67 -2.03 5.53
C GLY A 561 17.41 -1.32 6.65
N ARG A 562 18.18 -0.28 6.30
CA ARG A 562 18.76 0.62 7.30
C ARG A 562 17.68 1.56 7.83
N GLN A 563 17.85 2.00 9.07
CA GLN A 563 16.95 2.98 9.67
C GLN A 563 16.92 4.27 8.85
N PRO A 564 15.75 4.91 8.74
CA PRO A 564 15.69 6.28 8.28
C PRO A 564 16.40 7.17 9.30
N CYS A 565 17.43 7.90 8.87
CA CYS A 565 18.12 8.88 9.72
C CYS A 565 18.00 10.27 9.11
N THR A 566 17.82 11.27 9.96
CA THR A 566 17.82 12.68 9.59
C THR A 566 19.18 13.11 9.01
N ASP A 567 20.27 12.48 9.45
CA ASP A 567 21.61 12.64 8.89
C ASP A 567 21.83 11.72 7.68
N ARG A 568 21.43 12.19 6.49
CA ARG A 568 21.60 11.46 5.23
C ARG A 568 23.06 11.14 4.89
N MET A 569 24.04 11.81 5.49
CA MET A 569 25.47 11.53 5.27
C MET A 569 25.96 10.28 6.02
N ARG A 570 25.29 9.91 7.13
CA ARG A 570 25.60 8.74 7.97
C ARG A 570 24.61 7.58 7.80
N TYR A 571 23.75 7.66 6.79
CA TYR A 571 22.77 6.61 6.49
C TYR A 571 23.41 5.23 6.32
N GLU A 572 24.64 5.16 5.82
CA GLU A 572 25.39 3.93 5.62
C GLU A 572 26.07 3.37 6.89
N ASP A 573 25.97 4.05 8.04
CA ASP A 573 26.63 3.63 9.28
C ASP A 573 25.71 2.77 10.18
N GLY A 574 24.39 2.86 10.00
CA GLY A 574 23.41 2.13 10.83
C GLY A 574 23.25 0.65 10.46
N PRO A 575 23.01 -0.26 11.44
CA PRO A 575 22.72 -1.66 11.14
C PRO A 575 21.43 -1.78 10.33
N ARG A 576 21.34 -2.85 9.53
CA ARG A 576 20.10 -3.19 8.85
C ARG A 576 19.20 -3.99 9.79
N GLU A 577 17.94 -3.62 9.82
CA GLU A 577 16.91 -4.20 10.67
C GLU A 577 15.66 -4.51 9.83
N LEU A 578 14.84 -5.42 10.31
CA LEU A 578 13.52 -5.66 9.78
C LEU A 578 12.51 -4.77 10.50
N TYR A 579 11.76 -3.99 9.74
CA TYR A 579 10.73 -3.11 10.26
C TYR A 579 9.55 -2.98 9.30
N THR A 580 8.40 -2.57 9.81
CA THR A 580 7.30 -2.13 8.95
C THR A 580 7.63 -0.74 8.45
N TRP A 581 7.88 -0.67 7.15
CA TRP A 581 8.17 0.55 6.44
C TRP A 581 6.88 1.26 6.07
N LEU A 582 6.77 2.52 6.49
CA LEU A 582 5.63 3.38 6.23
C LEU A 582 5.98 4.43 5.19
N ARG A 583 5.13 4.55 4.18
CA ARG A 583 5.19 5.60 3.16
C ARG A 583 3.81 6.16 2.91
N ALA A 584 3.68 7.48 2.86
CA ALA A 584 2.44 8.08 2.41
C ALA A 584 2.13 7.62 0.98
N GLY A 585 0.91 7.11 0.79
CA GLY A 585 0.37 6.81 -0.53
C GLY A 585 -0.03 8.11 -1.24
N GLU A 586 -0.22 8.06 -2.56
CA GLU A 586 -0.57 9.25 -3.33
C GLU A 586 -1.89 9.88 -2.85
N ALA A 587 -2.84 9.05 -2.42
CA ALA A 587 -4.12 9.49 -1.87
C ALA A 587 -3.97 10.41 -0.66
N ALA A 588 -2.88 10.31 0.11
CA ALA A 588 -2.62 11.20 1.24
C ALA A 588 -2.43 12.67 0.81
N LEU A 589 -1.95 12.92 -0.42
CA LEU A 589 -1.83 14.27 -0.97
C LEU A 589 -3.18 14.95 -1.17
N PHE A 590 -4.25 14.16 -1.30
CA PHE A 590 -5.60 14.67 -1.51
C PHE A 590 -6.35 14.94 -0.20
N LEU A 591 -5.85 14.50 0.96
CA LEU A 591 -6.51 14.68 2.26
C LEU A 591 -6.76 16.16 2.57
N LEU A 592 -5.72 17.00 2.57
CA LEU A 592 -5.88 18.44 2.86
C LEU A 592 -6.67 19.19 1.80
N PRO A 593 -6.45 18.97 0.48
CA PRO A 593 -7.28 19.59 -0.56
C PRO A 593 -8.75 19.22 -0.47
N LEU A 594 -9.08 17.96 -0.16
CA LEU A 594 -10.46 17.51 0.04
C LEU A 594 -11.11 18.14 1.28
N ARG A 595 -10.36 18.21 2.39
CA ARG A 595 -10.79 18.81 3.65
C ARG A 595 -11.07 20.30 3.50
N TYR A 596 -10.18 21.01 2.81
CA TYR A 596 -10.25 22.47 2.63
C TYR A 596 -10.80 22.89 1.26
N ARG A 597 -11.52 22.00 0.56
CA ARG A 597 -12.01 22.20 -0.83
C ARG A 597 -12.82 23.48 -1.06
N ASN A 598 -13.49 24.00 -0.03
CA ASN A 598 -14.25 25.25 -0.10
C ASN A 598 -13.42 26.50 0.25
N LEU A 599 -12.23 26.29 0.82
CA LEU A 599 -11.28 27.33 1.19
C LEU A 599 -10.13 27.47 0.18
N LEU A 600 -9.98 26.53 -0.76
CA LEU A 600 -8.91 26.53 -1.77
C LEU A 600 -8.79 27.86 -2.53
N THR A 601 -9.91 28.48 -2.91
CA THR A 601 -9.90 29.78 -3.62
C THR A 601 -9.41 30.92 -2.73
N VAL A 602 -9.71 30.89 -1.43
CA VAL A 602 -9.16 31.87 -0.47
C VAL A 602 -7.66 31.64 -0.29
N LEU A 603 -7.24 30.37 -0.16
CA LEU A 603 -5.82 30.01 -0.05
C LEU A 603 -5.03 30.42 -1.30
N ASP A 604 -5.64 30.32 -2.49
CA ASP A 604 -5.06 30.79 -3.75
C ASP A 604 -4.88 32.32 -3.77
N GLU A 605 -5.87 33.10 -3.35
CA GLU A 605 -5.73 34.56 -3.23
C GLU A 605 -4.64 34.96 -2.23
N VAL A 606 -4.55 34.27 -1.10
CA VAL A 606 -3.48 34.48 -0.11
C VAL A 606 -2.13 34.15 -0.75
N GLN A 607 -2.02 33.04 -1.50
CA GLN A 607 -0.80 32.64 -2.19
C GLN A 607 -0.40 33.63 -3.29
N GLU A 608 -1.33 34.15 -4.08
CA GLU A 608 -1.04 35.16 -5.10
C GLU A 608 -0.56 36.48 -4.46
N LYS A 609 -1.17 36.88 -3.34
CA LYS A 609 -0.86 38.12 -2.61
C LYS A 609 0.47 38.04 -1.86
N ARG A 610 0.72 36.93 -1.16
CA ARG A 610 1.84 36.77 -0.21
C ARG A 610 3.01 35.99 -0.79
N ARG A 611 2.78 35.12 -1.77
CA ARG A 611 3.79 34.23 -2.36
C ARG A 611 4.48 33.42 -1.25
N GLU A 612 5.78 33.63 -1.06
CA GLU A 612 6.62 32.95 -0.06
C GLU A 612 6.66 33.67 1.32
N ASP A 613 5.93 34.79 1.50
CA ASP A 613 5.77 35.47 2.80
C ASP A 613 4.82 34.68 3.72
N LEU A 614 5.36 33.66 4.39
CA LEU A 614 4.61 32.77 5.28
C LEU A 614 4.01 33.49 6.48
N ASP A 615 4.73 34.45 7.07
CA ASP A 615 4.24 35.21 8.23
C ASP A 615 3.07 36.12 7.85
N GLY A 616 3.17 36.81 6.70
CA GLY A 616 2.08 37.62 6.17
C GLY A 616 0.86 36.79 5.74
N ALA A 617 1.08 35.58 5.23
CA ALA A 617 0.01 34.63 4.94
C ALA A 617 -0.67 34.15 6.21
N ALA A 618 0.09 33.76 7.24
CA ALA A 618 -0.46 33.38 8.54
C ALA A 618 -1.30 34.51 9.15
N PHE A 619 -0.85 35.76 9.08
CA PHE A 619 -1.62 36.92 9.51
C PHE A 619 -2.96 37.05 8.77
N ASP A 620 -2.95 36.94 7.44
CA ASP A 620 -4.17 37.05 6.62
C ASP A 620 -5.15 35.89 6.91
N LEU A 621 -4.64 34.67 7.10
CA LEU A 621 -5.45 33.48 7.41
C LEU A 621 -6.05 33.55 8.82
N ILE A 622 -5.27 33.96 9.83
CA ILE A 622 -5.77 34.14 11.20
C ILE A 622 -6.89 35.18 11.22
N ARG A 623 -6.66 36.34 10.59
CA ARG A 623 -7.68 37.40 10.50
C ARG A 623 -8.95 36.92 9.80
N PHE A 624 -8.80 36.15 8.72
CA PHE A 624 -9.92 35.56 8.01
C PHE A 624 -10.73 34.62 8.90
N VAL A 625 -10.08 33.67 9.59
CA VAL A 625 -10.79 32.75 10.50
C VAL A 625 -11.44 33.50 11.67
N ASP A 626 -10.77 34.51 12.22
CA ASP A 626 -11.35 35.35 13.28
C ASP A 626 -12.60 36.10 12.80
N SER A 627 -12.64 36.56 11.55
CA SER A 627 -13.83 37.18 10.96
C SER A 627 -15.02 36.21 10.87
N LEU A 628 -14.75 34.94 10.55
CA LEU A 628 -15.78 33.89 10.52
C LEU A 628 -16.30 33.58 11.93
N ALA A 629 -15.38 33.48 12.90
CA ALA A 629 -15.72 33.22 14.30
C ALA A 629 -16.43 34.41 14.98
N SER A 630 -16.23 35.65 14.51
CA SER A 630 -16.85 36.84 15.12
C SER A 630 -18.39 36.81 15.15
N ARG A 631 -19.01 36.01 14.28
CA ARG A 631 -20.47 35.85 14.18
C ARG A 631 -21.05 34.99 15.31
N ASP A 632 -20.30 33.98 15.75
CA ASP A 632 -20.57 33.13 16.90
C ASP A 632 -19.24 32.50 17.38
N PRO A 633 -18.58 33.10 18.39
CA PRO A 633 -17.24 32.69 18.82
C PRO A 633 -17.16 31.27 19.40
N THR A 634 -18.30 30.70 19.78
CA THR A 634 -18.40 29.39 20.43
C THR A 634 -18.83 28.28 19.47
N ALA A 635 -19.45 28.64 18.34
CA ALA A 635 -19.85 27.67 17.35
C ALA A 635 -18.67 27.19 16.49
N PRO A 636 -18.58 25.88 16.18
CA PRO A 636 -17.72 25.38 15.13
C PRO A 636 -18.02 26.05 13.78
N ILE A 637 -16.98 26.34 13.01
CA ILE A 637 -17.10 26.88 11.66
C ILE A 637 -17.34 25.74 10.69
N GLN A 638 -18.47 25.75 10.00
CA GLN A 638 -18.77 24.80 8.94
C GLN A 638 -17.90 25.10 7.71
N ILE A 639 -16.87 24.28 7.46
CA ILE A 639 -15.95 24.45 6.34
C ILE A 639 -16.34 23.63 5.11
N ALA A 640 -17.20 22.63 5.31
CA ALA A 640 -17.73 21.78 4.26
C ALA A 640 -19.15 21.31 4.60
N HIS A 641 -19.89 20.77 3.63
CA HIS A 641 -21.28 20.32 3.88
C HIS A 641 -21.42 19.35 5.07
N ASP A 642 -20.39 18.55 5.32
CA ASP A 642 -20.29 17.46 6.27
C ASP A 642 -19.30 17.71 7.42
N LEU A 643 -18.58 18.85 7.39
CA LEU A 643 -17.45 19.11 8.29
C LEU A 643 -17.50 20.51 8.91
N SER A 644 -17.43 20.52 10.24
CA SER A 644 -17.29 21.73 11.04
C SER A 644 -16.09 21.62 11.97
N MET A 645 -15.35 22.72 12.14
CA MET A 645 -14.12 22.76 12.95
C MET A 645 -14.15 23.95 13.93
N PRO A 646 -13.68 23.80 15.17
CA PRO A 646 -13.44 24.92 16.08
C PRO A 646 -12.48 25.95 15.45
N ALA A 647 -12.70 27.24 15.71
CA ALA A 647 -11.91 28.32 15.12
C ALA A 647 -10.41 28.24 15.48
N GLU A 648 -10.06 27.81 16.70
CA GLU A 648 -8.67 27.62 17.10
C GLU A 648 -7.97 26.52 16.30
N GLN A 649 -8.64 25.37 16.14
CA GLN A 649 -8.15 24.26 15.34
C GLN A 649 -8.01 24.68 13.87
N LEU A 650 -9.03 25.35 13.31
CA LEU A 650 -9.01 25.81 11.92
C LEU A 650 -7.85 26.78 11.64
N ARG A 651 -7.55 27.71 12.56
CA ARG A 651 -6.39 28.63 12.42
C ARG A 651 -5.07 27.88 12.32
N ARG A 652 -4.81 26.96 13.25
CA ARG A 652 -3.56 26.19 13.29
C ARG A 652 -3.42 25.29 12.07
N SER A 653 -4.48 24.54 11.75
CA SER A 653 -4.45 23.58 10.64
C SER A 653 -4.38 24.26 9.28
N LEU A 654 -5.05 25.40 9.05
CA LEU A 654 -4.93 26.15 7.80
C LEU A 654 -3.55 26.78 7.62
N CYS A 655 -2.96 27.37 8.66
CA CYS A 655 -1.61 27.93 8.56
C CYS A 655 -0.59 26.83 8.24
N SER A 656 -0.67 25.70 8.96
CA SER A 656 0.21 24.55 8.71
C SER A 656 0.02 23.97 7.31
N ALA A 657 -1.22 23.81 6.84
CA ALA A 657 -1.51 23.36 5.48
C ALA A 657 -0.98 24.35 4.44
N TYR A 658 -1.17 25.66 4.64
CA TYR A 658 -0.67 26.69 3.73
C TYR A 658 0.85 26.61 3.57
N GLU A 659 1.58 26.58 4.69
CA GLU A 659 3.03 26.48 4.70
C GLU A 659 3.53 25.24 3.93
N LEU A 660 2.94 24.06 4.19
CA LEU A 660 3.35 22.81 3.56
C LEU A 660 3.16 22.83 2.04
N PHE A 661 2.03 23.36 1.56
CA PHE A 661 1.74 23.45 0.13
C PHE A 661 2.71 24.42 -0.55
N VAL A 662 2.90 25.62 0.01
CA VAL A 662 3.77 26.64 -0.57
C VAL A 662 5.22 26.18 -0.59
N LEU A 663 5.74 25.63 0.51
CA LEU A 663 7.10 25.08 0.56
C LEU A 663 7.28 23.85 -0.32
N GLY A 664 6.21 23.10 -0.57
CA GLY A 664 6.17 21.99 -1.53
C GLY A 664 6.10 22.42 -3.00
N GLY A 665 6.11 23.73 -3.29
CA GLY A 665 5.99 24.26 -4.65
C GLY A 665 4.60 24.08 -5.28
N GLN A 666 3.59 23.72 -4.48
CA GLN A 666 2.23 23.48 -4.95
C GLN A 666 1.45 24.80 -5.07
N LYS A 667 0.58 24.90 -6.08
CA LYS A 667 -0.35 26.03 -6.20
C LYS A 667 -1.77 25.62 -5.85
N PHE A 668 -2.45 26.39 -5.01
CA PHE A 668 -3.82 26.07 -4.59
C PHE A 668 -4.80 26.00 -5.76
N LYS A 669 -4.67 26.88 -6.76
CA LYS A 669 -5.42 26.81 -8.02
C LYS A 669 -5.36 25.46 -8.73
N GLU A 670 -4.25 24.75 -8.64
CA GLU A 670 -4.11 23.44 -9.29
C GLU A 670 -4.98 22.37 -8.63
N TRP A 671 -5.35 22.58 -7.36
CA TRP A 671 -6.18 21.68 -6.56
C TRP A 671 -7.67 21.98 -6.66
N GLU A 672 -8.08 23.06 -7.36
CA GLU A 672 -9.47 23.37 -7.70
C GLU A 672 -10.06 22.43 -8.79
N CYS A 673 -9.81 21.13 -8.66
CA CYS A 673 -10.37 20.09 -9.53
C CYS A 673 -11.66 19.49 -8.93
N TYR A 674 -12.34 18.62 -9.68
CA TYR A 674 -13.59 17.97 -9.23
C TYR A 674 -13.28 16.92 -8.16
N LEU A 675 -13.08 17.38 -6.92
CA LEU A 675 -12.74 16.58 -5.74
C LEU A 675 -13.96 15.90 -5.11
N HIS A 676 -14.82 15.28 -5.93
CA HIS A 676 -16.03 14.65 -5.44
C HIS A 676 -15.75 13.25 -4.88
N ASP A 677 -16.46 12.91 -3.80
CA ASP A 677 -16.59 11.51 -3.42
C ASP A 677 -17.48 10.80 -4.46
N ARG A 678 -16.84 10.02 -5.34
CA ARG A 678 -17.54 9.33 -6.43
C ARG A 678 -18.32 8.10 -5.96
N ARG A 679 -18.20 7.72 -4.68
CA ARG A 679 -18.97 6.64 -4.04
C ARG A 679 -20.39 7.06 -3.70
N LEU A 680 -20.62 8.35 -3.44
CA LEU A 680 -21.96 8.88 -3.17
C LEU A 680 -22.80 8.84 -4.45
N PRO A 681 -24.12 8.57 -4.42
CA PRO A 681 -24.97 8.61 -5.62
C PRO A 681 -24.91 9.97 -6.33
N ALA A 682 -25.00 9.99 -7.66
CA ALA A 682 -24.85 11.22 -8.48
C ALA A 682 -25.76 12.38 -8.02
N LYS A 683 -26.99 12.07 -7.57
CA LYS A 683 -27.90 13.07 -7.00
C LYS A 683 -27.31 13.72 -5.74
N MET A 684 -26.79 12.92 -4.81
CA MET A 684 -26.12 13.41 -3.60
C MET A 684 -24.84 14.18 -3.96
N GLN A 685 -24.05 13.72 -4.94
CA GLN A 685 -22.88 14.47 -5.39
C GLN A 685 -23.24 15.88 -5.90
N ASN A 686 -24.37 16.01 -6.59
CA ASN A 686 -24.87 17.31 -7.05
C ASN A 686 -25.35 18.18 -5.89
N GLU A 687 -26.13 17.61 -4.96
CA GLU A 687 -26.61 18.32 -3.75
C GLU A 687 -25.44 18.82 -2.90
N VAL A 688 -24.44 17.96 -2.66
CA VAL A 688 -23.18 18.29 -1.99
C VAL A 688 -22.44 19.39 -2.74
N GLY A 689 -22.33 19.26 -4.07
CA GLY A 689 -21.66 20.24 -4.92
C GLY A 689 -22.32 21.63 -4.90
N GLU A 690 -23.65 21.70 -4.78
CA GLU A 690 -24.38 22.96 -4.62
C GLU A 690 -24.13 23.60 -3.25
N ALA A 691 -24.19 22.81 -2.17
CA ALA A 691 -23.90 23.28 -0.82
C ALA A 691 -22.46 23.81 -0.69
N ASP A 692 -21.49 23.03 -1.19
CA ASP A 692 -20.07 23.38 -1.16
C ASP A 692 -19.77 24.62 -2.02
N ARG A 693 -20.45 24.80 -3.17
CA ARG A 693 -20.36 26.03 -3.97
C ARG A 693 -20.85 27.25 -3.18
N GLY A 694 -21.95 27.11 -2.44
CA GLY A 694 -22.45 28.16 -1.55
C GLY A 694 -21.42 28.59 -0.50
N LEU A 695 -20.83 27.61 0.19
CA LEU A 695 -19.77 27.84 1.17
C LEU A 695 -18.54 28.53 0.55
N ARG A 696 -18.09 28.07 -0.62
CA ARG A 696 -16.93 28.66 -1.32
C ARG A 696 -17.15 30.14 -1.64
N MET A 697 -18.33 30.48 -2.17
CA MET A 697 -18.67 31.88 -2.47
C MET A 697 -18.75 32.73 -1.21
N TYR A 698 -19.31 32.17 -0.13
CA TYR A 698 -19.35 32.82 1.17
C TYR A 698 -17.95 33.13 1.71
N PHE A 699 -17.04 32.15 1.71
CA PHE A 699 -15.67 32.33 2.18
C PHE A 699 -14.90 33.36 1.37
N LEU A 700 -15.03 33.34 0.05
CA LEU A 700 -14.39 34.34 -0.81
C LEU A 700 -14.90 35.75 -0.51
N SER A 701 -16.21 35.90 -0.31
CA SER A 701 -16.81 37.17 0.06
C SER A 701 -16.33 37.66 1.43
N ALA A 702 -16.24 36.76 2.42
CA ALA A 702 -15.76 37.08 3.76
C ALA A 702 -14.27 37.45 3.77
N TYR A 703 -13.43 36.77 2.97
CA TYR A 703 -12.01 37.11 2.87
C TYR A 703 -11.77 38.50 2.25
N ARG A 704 -12.51 38.83 1.18
CA ARG A 704 -12.40 40.12 0.49
C ARG A 704 -13.06 41.28 1.25
N ASN A 705 -14.07 40.99 2.08
CA ASN A 705 -14.79 41.95 2.90
C ASN A 705 -14.82 41.47 4.38
N PRO A 706 -13.65 41.47 5.05
CA PRO A 706 -13.47 40.88 6.38
C PRO A 706 -14.13 41.66 7.51
#